data_AF-A0A8D1WBB3-F1
#
_entry.id   AF-A0A8D1WBB3-F1
#
_cell.length_a   1.000
_cell.length_b   1.000
_cell.length_c   1.000
_cell.angle_alpha   90.00
_cell.angle_beta   90.00
_cell.angle_gamma   90.00
#
_symmetry.space_group_name_H-M   'P 1'
#
loop_
_entity.id
_entity.type
_entity.pdbx_description
1 polymer ?
#
loop_
_entity_poly.entity_id
_entity_poly.type
_entity_poly.pdbx_seq_one_letter_code
_entity_poly.pdbx_strand_id
1 'polypeptide(L)'
;MATAASRPCAGGSRDILWRVLGWRIVTSIVWSVLLLPICTTVYVLVSSIDLFHPIQWLSDSFNGLYSSYIIFYLLLLSVVIVIISIFNVEFYTVVPSIPCSRLALIGKIIHPQQLMHSFVHAAMGMMMAWCAAVITKGPYSFLVVPCTGTESLDGPAAQTCLNEYHLFFLLAGAFMGYSYSLLYFINNMNYLPFPIIQQYKFLRFRRSLLLLVKHSCVESLFLLRNFCIVYYFLGHIPKAWISTAMDLQLDEQFHRPLDTVSGLLNLSLLYHVWLCGVFLLMTWYISWILFKIYATEAHLFPVQPPFSEESDECLPKVLNSSPPLIIKYLALQDLMLLSQYSPSRRQEVFSLSQPGGHPHNWTAISRECLNLLNDMTQKLVLYQEAAATNGRVMSSSYAGEPKQLDSPEETTFQTPKPSQVPRPSVPSLIKTSLFSSKLSTPDVASPLATPFGSSVVNRMAGIFDVNTCYGSPQSPQLTRRGPRLWTSAADQQMTEFSNPSPSTSVSAEGKTVRQPSVIYSWIQNKREQIKNFLSKRVLIMYFFSKHPEASIQAVFSDAQMHIWALEGLSHLVAASFTEDRFGVVQTTLPAILNTLLTLQEAVDKYFKLPHASSKPPRISGSLVDTSYKTLRFAFRASLKTAIYRITTTFGEHLNAVQASAEHQKRLQQFLEFKE
;
A
#
# COMPACT_ATOMS: atom_id res chain seq x y z
N MET A 1 -16.95 -18.92 -47.59
CA MET A 1 -16.07 -19.21 -46.42
C MET A 1 -15.08 -18.06 -46.28
N ALA A 2 -15.00 -17.44 -45.11
CA ALA A 2 -13.95 -16.48 -44.76
C ALA A 2 -13.37 -16.91 -43.40
N THR A 3 -12.07 -17.19 -43.35
CA THR A 3 -11.39 -17.67 -42.15
C THR A 3 -11.04 -16.48 -41.25
N ALA A 4 -11.76 -16.34 -40.14
CA ALA A 4 -11.44 -15.34 -39.11
C ALA A 4 -10.08 -15.66 -38.46
N ALA A 5 -9.06 -14.87 -38.76
CA ALA A 5 -7.72 -15.05 -38.21
C ALA A 5 -7.70 -14.72 -36.70
N SER A 6 -7.30 -15.71 -35.89
CA SER A 6 -7.19 -15.57 -34.44
C SER A 6 -6.06 -14.61 -34.06
N ARG A 7 -6.41 -13.45 -33.50
CA ARG A 7 -5.43 -12.55 -32.85
C ARG A 7 -4.95 -13.16 -31.52
N PRO A 8 -3.64 -13.08 -31.19
CA PRO A 8 -3.12 -13.62 -29.94
C PRO A 8 -3.61 -12.83 -28.72
N CYS A 9 -3.90 -13.54 -27.63
CA CYS A 9 -4.69 -13.08 -26.46
C CYS A 9 -4.02 -12.02 -25.54
N ALA A 10 -3.08 -11.22 -26.04
CA ALA A 10 -2.38 -10.20 -25.26
C ALA A 10 -3.18 -8.89 -25.06
N GLY A 11 -4.22 -8.64 -25.87
CA GLY A 11 -5.07 -7.45 -25.78
C GLY A 11 -6.04 -7.47 -24.58
N GLY A 12 -6.86 -8.52 -24.49
CA GLY A 12 -8.08 -8.54 -23.65
C GLY A 12 -7.91 -8.13 -22.18
N SER A 13 -6.77 -8.44 -21.55
CA SER A 13 -6.47 -8.05 -20.16
C SER A 13 -6.26 -6.53 -19.99
N ARG A 14 -5.77 -5.83 -21.02
CA ARG A 14 -5.69 -4.36 -21.07
C ARG A 14 -7.01 -3.76 -21.54
N ASP A 15 -7.70 -4.43 -22.45
CA ASP A 15 -8.98 -3.95 -23.01
C ASP A 15 -10.08 -3.94 -21.94
N ILE A 16 -10.24 -5.00 -21.13
CA ILE A 16 -11.20 -5.04 -20.02
C ILE A 16 -10.87 -4.01 -18.93
N LEU A 17 -9.58 -3.75 -18.68
CA LEU A 17 -9.15 -2.70 -17.76
C LEU A 17 -9.58 -1.31 -18.25
N TRP A 18 -9.36 -1.00 -19.53
CA TRP A 18 -9.78 0.29 -20.10
C TRP A 18 -11.30 0.42 -20.26
N ARG A 19 -12.04 -0.68 -20.52
CA ARG A 19 -13.51 -0.68 -20.52
C ARG A 19 -14.07 -0.34 -19.14
N VAL A 20 -13.63 -1.04 -18.09
CA VAL A 20 -14.18 -0.87 -16.73
C VAL A 20 -13.66 0.41 -16.03
N LEU A 21 -12.37 0.73 -16.13
CA LEU A 21 -11.77 1.88 -15.44
C LEU A 21 -11.61 3.14 -16.31
N GLY A 22 -11.56 3.05 -17.64
CA GLY A 22 -11.20 4.19 -18.49
C GLY A 22 -12.12 5.40 -18.33
N TRP A 23 -13.44 5.19 -18.42
CA TRP A 23 -14.42 6.27 -18.19
C TRP A 23 -14.38 6.80 -16.76
N ARG A 24 -14.11 5.93 -15.76
CA ARG A 24 -13.99 6.32 -14.35
C ARG A 24 -12.78 7.22 -14.11
N ILE A 25 -11.65 6.91 -14.74
CA ILE A 25 -10.42 7.71 -14.74
C ILE A 25 -10.66 9.06 -15.41
N VAL A 26 -11.19 9.08 -16.63
CA VAL A 26 -11.47 10.33 -17.37
C VAL A 26 -12.43 11.22 -16.58
N THR A 27 -13.53 10.65 -16.04
CA THR A 27 -14.48 11.39 -15.21
C THR A 27 -13.80 12.00 -13.97
N SER A 28 -12.91 11.26 -13.31
CA SER A 28 -12.15 11.77 -12.17
C SER A 28 -11.22 12.94 -12.54
N ILE A 29 -10.54 12.86 -13.69
CA ILE A 29 -9.66 13.92 -14.19
C ILE A 29 -10.49 15.17 -14.49
N VAL A 30 -11.62 15.02 -15.18
CA VAL A 30 -12.54 16.12 -15.49
C VAL A 30 -13.04 16.81 -14.22
N TRP A 31 -13.50 16.06 -13.21
CA TRP A 31 -13.90 16.67 -11.92
C TRP A 31 -12.75 17.35 -11.17
N SER A 32 -11.52 16.84 -11.31
CA SER A 32 -10.33 17.48 -10.71
C SER A 32 -10.05 18.85 -11.35
N VAL A 33 -10.18 18.94 -12.68
CA VAL A 33 -10.03 20.20 -13.42
C VAL A 33 -11.22 21.15 -13.19
N LEU A 34 -12.45 20.65 -13.08
CA LEU A 34 -13.64 21.48 -12.79
C LEU A 34 -13.62 22.09 -11.37
N LEU A 35 -12.93 21.45 -10.41
CA LEU A 35 -12.75 22.01 -9.07
C LEU A 35 -11.57 23.00 -8.97
N LEU A 36 -10.65 23.03 -9.95
CA LEU A 36 -9.48 23.91 -9.94
C LEU A 36 -9.85 25.42 -9.95
N PRO A 37 -10.81 25.92 -10.76
CA PRO A 37 -11.28 27.29 -10.66
C PRO A 37 -11.79 27.65 -9.26
N ILE A 38 -12.58 26.77 -8.63
CA ILE A 38 -13.10 27.00 -7.26
C ILE A 38 -11.95 27.11 -6.26
N CYS A 39 -10.96 26.22 -6.33
CA CYS A 39 -9.76 26.29 -5.49
C CYS A 39 -8.95 27.56 -5.73
N THR A 40 -8.89 28.03 -6.98
CA THR A 40 -8.14 29.23 -7.38
C THR A 40 -8.86 30.51 -6.94
N THR A 41 -10.19 30.57 -7.03
CA THR A 41 -11.01 31.65 -6.45
C THR A 41 -10.79 31.76 -4.95
N VAL A 42 -10.78 30.64 -4.22
CA VAL A 42 -10.48 30.64 -2.77
C VAL A 42 -9.03 31.06 -2.50
N TYR A 43 -8.06 30.62 -3.30
CA TYR A 43 -6.67 31.07 -3.18
C TYR A 43 -6.53 32.59 -3.38
N VAL A 44 -7.09 33.13 -4.47
CA VAL A 44 -7.06 34.57 -4.77
C VAL A 44 -7.65 35.37 -3.61
N LEU A 45 -8.88 35.05 -3.20
CA LEU A 45 -9.57 35.70 -2.09
C LEU A 45 -8.74 35.67 -0.80
N VAL A 46 -8.16 34.52 -0.44
CA VAL A 46 -7.37 34.40 0.81
C VAL A 46 -5.99 35.08 0.69
N SER A 47 -5.43 35.17 -0.52
CA SER A 47 -4.15 35.87 -0.75
C SER A 47 -4.26 37.39 -0.69
N SER A 48 -5.44 37.94 -0.97
CA SER A 48 -5.71 39.38 -1.06
C SER A 48 -6.42 39.98 0.16
N ILE A 49 -6.57 39.24 1.27
CA ILE A 49 -7.39 39.66 2.43
C ILE A 49 -7.01 41.05 2.93
N ASP A 50 -7.96 41.98 2.80
CA ASP A 50 -8.02 43.21 3.57
C ASP A 50 -9.26 43.16 4.48
N LEU A 51 -9.03 43.16 5.79
CA LEU A 51 -10.08 43.14 6.82
C LEU A 51 -10.73 44.52 7.04
N PHE A 52 -10.10 45.61 6.62
CA PHE A 52 -10.57 46.97 6.79
C PHE A 52 -11.41 47.45 5.61
N HIS A 53 -11.21 46.90 4.41
CA HIS A 53 -11.92 47.28 3.19
C HIS A 53 -12.60 46.08 2.49
N PRO A 54 -13.51 45.35 3.17
CA PRO A 54 -13.99 44.04 2.69
C PRO A 54 -14.76 44.10 1.36
N ILE A 55 -15.50 45.17 1.08
CA ILE A 55 -16.23 45.32 -0.20
C ILE A 55 -15.24 45.52 -1.36
N GLN A 56 -14.18 46.30 -1.14
CA GLN A 56 -13.15 46.55 -2.14
C GLN A 56 -12.31 45.28 -2.37
N TRP A 57 -11.84 44.63 -1.29
CA TRP A 57 -11.15 43.34 -1.35
C TRP A 57 -11.90 42.31 -2.20
N LEU A 58 -13.20 42.14 -1.96
CA LEU A 58 -14.04 41.22 -2.73
C LEU A 58 -14.17 41.67 -4.20
N SER A 59 -14.44 42.95 -4.45
CA SER A 59 -14.58 43.49 -5.82
C SER A 59 -13.30 43.32 -6.63
N ASP A 60 -12.16 43.75 -6.10
CA ASP A 60 -10.85 43.67 -6.77
C ASP A 60 -10.41 42.21 -6.99
N SER A 61 -10.76 41.30 -6.08
CA SER A 61 -10.54 39.86 -6.24
C SER A 61 -11.39 39.28 -7.38
N PHE A 62 -12.70 39.57 -7.41
CA PHE A 62 -13.58 39.06 -8.47
C PHE A 62 -13.25 39.68 -9.84
N ASN A 63 -12.97 40.98 -9.92
CA ASN A 63 -12.50 41.65 -11.13
C ASN A 63 -11.17 41.04 -11.62
N GLY A 64 -10.28 40.65 -10.70
CA GLY A 64 -9.05 39.94 -11.01
C GLY A 64 -9.28 38.59 -11.71
N LEU A 65 -10.25 37.80 -11.22
CA LEU A 65 -10.53 36.43 -11.70
C LEU A 65 -11.00 36.35 -13.16
N TYR A 66 -11.68 37.39 -13.67
CA TYR A 66 -12.12 37.44 -15.07
C TYR A 66 -11.05 37.92 -16.05
N SER A 67 -9.86 38.29 -15.57
CA SER A 67 -8.80 38.82 -16.42
C SER A 67 -8.05 37.73 -17.19
N SER A 68 -7.63 38.04 -18.41
CA SER A 68 -7.01 37.09 -19.35
C SER A 68 -5.77 36.38 -18.82
N TYR A 69 -4.98 37.02 -17.95
CA TYR A 69 -3.81 36.38 -17.33
C TYR A 69 -4.23 35.26 -16.35
N ILE A 70 -5.28 35.43 -15.54
CA ILE A 70 -5.75 34.36 -14.65
C ILE A 70 -6.33 33.20 -15.47
N ILE A 71 -7.03 33.48 -16.58
CA ILE A 71 -7.51 32.44 -17.50
C ILE A 71 -6.33 31.64 -18.08
N PHE A 72 -5.25 32.31 -18.50
CA PHE A 72 -4.03 31.64 -18.98
C PHE A 72 -3.38 30.77 -17.88
N TYR A 73 -3.21 31.29 -16.66
CA TYR A 73 -2.65 30.50 -15.56
C TYR A 73 -3.56 29.35 -15.12
N LEU A 74 -4.89 29.50 -15.19
CA LEU A 74 -5.85 28.40 -14.97
C LEU A 74 -5.68 27.28 -16.01
N LEU A 75 -5.44 27.61 -17.28
CA LEU A 75 -5.14 26.61 -18.32
C LEU A 75 -3.82 25.88 -18.02
N LEU A 76 -2.76 26.62 -17.67
CA LEU A 76 -1.45 26.04 -17.31
C LEU A 76 -1.55 25.14 -16.06
N LEU A 77 -2.28 25.58 -15.03
CA LEU A 77 -2.57 24.77 -13.84
C LEU A 77 -3.45 23.56 -14.15
N SER A 78 -4.35 23.63 -15.15
CA SER A 78 -5.13 22.46 -15.57
C SER A 78 -4.25 21.37 -16.17
N VAL A 79 -3.21 21.73 -16.94
CA VAL A 79 -2.21 20.78 -17.46
C VAL A 79 -1.44 20.13 -16.32
N VAL A 80 -1.04 20.89 -15.29
CA VAL A 80 -0.41 20.36 -14.07
C VAL A 80 -1.30 19.32 -13.39
N ILE A 81 -2.60 19.62 -13.21
CA ILE A 81 -3.56 18.67 -12.61
C ILE A 81 -3.79 17.42 -13.47
N VAL A 82 -3.81 17.55 -14.80
CA VAL A 82 -3.88 16.38 -15.70
C VAL A 82 -2.64 15.50 -15.56
N ILE A 83 -1.44 16.07 -15.55
CA ILE A 83 -0.18 15.32 -15.38
C ILE A 83 -0.17 14.57 -14.04
N ILE A 84 -0.46 15.24 -12.93
CA ILE A 84 -0.51 14.61 -11.59
C ILE A 84 -1.56 13.49 -11.56
N SER A 85 -2.71 13.69 -12.21
CA SER A 85 -3.76 12.67 -12.29
C SER A 85 -3.35 11.46 -13.14
N ILE A 86 -2.50 11.62 -14.16
CA ILE A 86 -1.88 10.50 -14.90
C ILE A 86 -0.93 9.72 -13.99
N PHE A 87 -0.09 10.39 -13.19
CA PHE A 87 0.79 9.71 -12.22
C PHE A 87 0.01 8.97 -11.12
N ASN A 88 -1.12 9.51 -10.64
CA ASN A 88 -2.05 8.80 -9.76
C ASN A 88 -2.57 7.49 -10.41
N VAL A 89 -2.76 7.47 -11.74
CA VAL A 89 -3.24 6.31 -12.52
C VAL A 89 -2.12 5.32 -12.89
N GLU A 90 -0.86 5.77 -12.98
CA GLU A 90 0.29 4.89 -13.25
C GLU A 90 0.79 4.18 -11.97
N PHE A 91 0.78 4.86 -10.83
CA PHE A 91 1.44 4.38 -9.60
C PHE A 91 0.51 3.77 -8.54
N TYR A 92 -0.78 3.60 -8.83
CA TYR A 92 -1.72 3.01 -7.87
C TYR A 92 -1.43 1.53 -7.58
N THR A 93 -1.80 1.10 -6.37
CA THR A 93 -1.66 -0.29 -5.91
C THR A 93 -2.91 -0.73 -5.16
N VAL A 94 -3.30 -1.99 -5.36
CA VAL A 94 -4.46 -2.60 -4.70
C VAL A 94 -4.06 -3.42 -3.47
N VAL A 95 -2.75 -3.69 -3.33
CA VAL A 95 -2.11 -4.30 -2.15
C VAL A 95 -1.08 -3.29 -1.62
N PRO A 96 -1.15 -2.88 -0.33
CA PRO A 96 -0.22 -1.90 0.22
C PRO A 96 1.19 -2.48 0.34
N SER A 97 2.20 -1.71 -0.05
CA SER A 97 3.61 -2.14 0.03
C SER A 97 4.17 -1.86 1.43
N ILE A 98 4.36 -2.92 2.22
CA ILE A 98 4.75 -2.85 3.63
C ILE A 98 6.26 -3.16 3.78
N PRO A 99 7.12 -2.17 4.07
CA PRO A 99 8.56 -2.38 4.18
C PRO A 99 8.89 -3.17 5.46
N CYS A 100 9.36 -4.41 5.30
CA CYS A 100 9.69 -5.29 6.43
C CYS A 100 10.96 -4.86 7.19
N SER A 101 11.83 -4.02 6.61
CA SER A 101 13.03 -3.46 7.24
C SER A 101 13.23 -2.00 6.80
N ARG A 102 14.11 -1.27 7.50
CA ARG A 102 14.40 0.14 7.16
C ARG A 102 15.18 0.25 5.85
N LEU A 103 16.06 -0.70 5.57
CA LEU A 103 16.72 -0.79 4.26
C LEU A 103 15.70 -1.03 3.13
N ALA A 104 14.64 -1.81 3.35
CA ALA A 104 13.57 -1.99 2.36
C ALA A 104 12.77 -0.69 2.12
N LEU A 105 12.58 0.15 3.15
CA LEU A 105 11.99 1.48 2.98
C LEU A 105 12.90 2.43 2.17
N ILE A 106 14.21 2.44 2.45
CA ILE A 106 15.19 3.24 1.70
C ILE A 106 15.27 2.76 0.24
N GLY A 107 15.34 1.44 0.02
CA GLY A 107 15.33 0.83 -1.32
C GLY A 107 14.02 1.06 -2.10
N LYS A 108 12.88 1.21 -1.41
CA LYS A 108 11.62 1.66 -2.01
C LYS A 108 11.78 3.09 -2.54
N ILE A 109 12.21 4.03 -1.69
CA ILE A 109 12.35 5.46 -2.05
C ILE A 109 13.37 5.68 -3.19
N ILE A 110 14.48 4.93 -3.19
CA ILE A 110 15.55 5.04 -4.20
C ILE A 110 15.19 4.30 -5.52
N HIS A 111 14.06 3.60 -5.59
CA HIS A 111 13.63 2.90 -6.80
C HIS A 111 13.49 3.89 -7.99
N PRO A 112 14.05 3.62 -9.19
CA PRO A 112 14.16 4.63 -10.25
C PRO A 112 12.82 5.21 -10.71
N GLN A 113 11.74 4.42 -10.69
CA GLN A 113 10.39 4.92 -10.98
C GLN A 113 9.87 5.90 -9.91
N GLN A 114 10.23 5.73 -8.64
CA GLN A 114 9.85 6.65 -7.55
C GLN A 114 10.72 7.91 -7.55
N LEU A 115 11.98 7.82 -7.98
CA LEU A 115 12.81 8.99 -8.27
C LEU A 115 12.23 9.80 -9.45
N MET A 116 11.78 9.14 -10.53
CA MET A 116 11.09 9.80 -11.64
C MET A 116 9.79 10.49 -11.20
N HIS A 117 8.94 9.79 -10.43
CA HIS A 117 7.73 10.35 -9.82
C HIS A 117 8.05 11.60 -8.97
N SER A 118 9.14 11.55 -8.18
CA SER A 118 9.57 12.65 -7.31
C SER A 118 10.13 13.85 -8.08
N PHE A 119 10.87 13.61 -9.16
CA PHE A 119 11.36 14.67 -10.05
C PHE A 119 10.20 15.38 -10.78
N VAL A 120 9.24 14.62 -11.33
CA VAL A 120 8.08 15.20 -12.01
C VAL A 120 7.21 15.99 -11.03
N HIS A 121 6.94 15.47 -9.82
CA HIS A 121 6.18 16.23 -8.82
C HIS A 121 6.94 17.47 -8.33
N ALA A 122 8.26 17.46 -8.21
CA ALA A 122 9.03 18.67 -7.93
C ALA A 122 8.87 19.73 -9.04
N ALA A 123 8.97 19.33 -10.31
CA ALA A 123 8.76 20.23 -11.45
C ALA A 123 7.32 20.78 -11.52
N MET A 124 6.31 19.93 -11.27
CA MET A 124 4.90 20.34 -11.20
C MET A 124 4.62 21.26 -10.01
N GLY A 125 5.26 21.03 -8.87
CA GLY A 125 5.16 21.89 -7.68
C GLY A 125 5.79 23.27 -7.90
N MET A 126 6.94 23.32 -8.56
CA MET A 126 7.59 24.57 -8.98
C MET A 126 6.72 25.35 -9.98
N MET A 127 6.16 24.67 -10.99
CA MET A 127 5.22 25.27 -11.96
C MET A 127 3.98 25.84 -11.27
N MET A 128 3.39 25.11 -10.33
CA MET A 128 2.22 25.57 -9.58
C MET A 128 2.53 26.74 -8.65
N ALA A 129 3.71 26.76 -8.02
CA ALA A 129 4.16 27.89 -7.21
C ALA A 129 4.48 29.14 -8.05
N TRP A 130 5.01 28.97 -9.27
CA TRP A 130 5.19 30.07 -10.22
C TRP A 130 3.86 30.73 -10.57
N CYS A 131 2.87 29.94 -10.99
CA CYS A 131 1.51 30.44 -11.25
C CYS A 131 0.91 31.16 -10.04
N ALA A 132 1.03 30.56 -8.84
CA ALA A 132 0.50 31.13 -7.60
C ALA A 132 1.15 32.48 -7.24
N ALA A 133 2.48 32.59 -7.38
CA ALA A 133 3.24 33.81 -7.10
C ALA A 133 2.88 34.96 -8.07
N VAL A 134 2.67 34.66 -9.36
CA VAL A 134 2.21 35.67 -10.34
C VAL A 134 0.76 36.07 -10.09
N ILE A 135 -0.13 35.12 -9.76
CA ILE A 135 -1.55 35.39 -9.43
C ILE A 135 -1.69 36.32 -8.22
N THR A 136 -0.84 36.18 -7.20
CA THR A 136 -0.81 37.03 -6.00
C THR A 136 -0.34 38.47 -6.28
N LYS A 137 0.37 38.72 -7.39
CA LYS A 137 0.95 40.02 -7.76
C LYS A 137 1.97 40.54 -6.73
N GLY A 138 2.38 41.80 -6.87
CA GLY A 138 3.31 42.47 -5.95
C GLY A 138 4.74 41.92 -6.04
N PRO A 139 5.50 41.89 -4.93
CA PRO A 139 6.95 41.63 -4.92
C PRO A 139 7.32 40.18 -5.28
N TYR A 140 6.33 39.28 -5.39
CA TYR A 140 6.55 37.86 -5.72
C TYR A 140 6.40 37.56 -7.22
N SER A 141 6.13 38.55 -8.06
CA SER A 141 5.68 38.35 -9.45
C SER A 141 6.77 37.92 -10.45
N PHE A 142 7.99 38.47 -10.37
CA PHE A 142 9.06 38.23 -11.36
C PHE A 142 10.38 37.82 -10.72
N LEU A 143 11.13 36.91 -11.36
CA LEU A 143 12.47 36.48 -10.94
C LEU A 143 13.54 37.58 -11.11
N VAL A 144 13.36 38.48 -12.06
CA VAL A 144 14.28 39.58 -12.38
C VAL A 144 13.57 40.91 -12.20
N VAL A 145 14.23 41.84 -11.54
CA VAL A 145 13.73 43.19 -11.18
C VAL A 145 14.86 44.20 -11.44
N PRO A 146 14.60 45.43 -11.92
CA PRO A 146 15.64 46.46 -12.02
C PRO A 146 16.28 46.73 -10.65
N CYS A 147 17.61 46.84 -10.61
CA CYS A 147 18.36 47.17 -9.40
C CYS A 147 18.01 48.60 -8.92
N THR A 148 17.92 48.82 -7.61
CA THR A 148 17.43 50.12 -7.08
C THR A 148 18.47 51.24 -7.09
N GLY A 149 19.76 50.94 -7.27
CA GLY A 149 20.87 51.89 -7.11
C GLY A 149 21.25 52.74 -8.34
N THR A 150 20.71 52.49 -9.53
CA THR A 150 21.19 53.12 -10.78
C THR A 150 20.47 54.44 -11.13
N GLU A 151 20.44 55.41 -10.20
CA GLU A 151 20.10 56.82 -10.49
C GLU A 151 21.35 57.72 -10.66
N SER A 152 22.56 57.15 -10.64
CA SER A 152 23.79 57.86 -11.05
C SER A 152 23.81 58.09 -12.56
N LEU A 153 23.79 59.35 -12.98
CA LEU A 153 23.52 59.83 -14.35
C LEU A 153 24.44 59.34 -15.50
N ASP A 154 25.59 58.73 -15.21
CA ASP A 154 26.55 58.23 -16.20
C ASP A 154 26.93 56.76 -15.93
N GLY A 155 26.21 55.81 -16.54
CA GLY A 155 26.50 54.37 -16.43
C GLY A 155 25.76 53.53 -17.49
N PRO A 156 26.35 52.42 -18.00
CA PRO A 156 25.78 51.67 -19.11
C PRO A 156 24.71 50.65 -18.65
N ALA A 157 23.54 50.72 -19.30
CA ALA A 157 22.39 49.83 -19.19
C ALA A 157 21.69 49.77 -17.81
N ALA A 158 20.37 49.57 -17.82
CA ALA A 158 19.60 49.35 -16.61
C ALA A 158 19.97 48.00 -15.99
N GLN A 159 20.64 48.03 -14.83
CA GLN A 159 21.17 46.82 -14.19
C GLN A 159 20.01 45.95 -13.66
N THR A 160 20.14 44.65 -13.85
CA THR A 160 19.10 43.67 -13.48
C THR A 160 19.53 42.84 -12.27
N CYS A 161 18.65 42.82 -11.27
CA CYS A 161 18.88 42.17 -9.99
C CYS A 161 17.99 40.94 -9.82
N LEU A 162 18.50 39.95 -9.09
CA LEU A 162 17.78 38.71 -8.78
C LEU A 162 16.77 38.91 -7.64
N ASN A 163 15.49 38.63 -7.89
CA ASN A 163 14.45 38.65 -6.86
C ASN A 163 14.50 37.38 -6.01
N GLU A 164 15.14 37.48 -4.85
CA GLU A 164 15.29 36.38 -3.89
C GLU A 164 13.94 35.85 -3.38
N TYR A 165 12.91 36.68 -3.22
CA TYR A 165 11.59 36.24 -2.79
C TYR A 165 10.89 35.36 -3.85
N HIS A 166 11.00 35.71 -5.14
CA HIS A 166 10.46 34.87 -6.21
C HIS A 166 11.22 33.54 -6.31
N LEU A 167 12.56 33.57 -6.17
CA LEU A 167 13.37 32.35 -6.11
C LEU A 167 12.99 31.45 -4.93
N PHE A 168 12.77 32.03 -3.74
CA PHE A 168 12.29 31.31 -2.55
C PHE A 168 10.94 30.62 -2.82
N PHE A 169 10.01 31.30 -3.50
CA PHE A 169 8.72 30.75 -3.94
C PHE A 169 8.87 29.51 -4.85
N LEU A 170 9.69 29.61 -5.90
CA LEU A 170 9.92 28.52 -6.85
C LEU A 170 10.53 27.29 -6.16
N LEU A 171 11.54 27.51 -5.32
CA LEU A 171 12.22 26.46 -4.55
C LEU A 171 11.30 25.83 -3.50
N ALA A 172 10.43 26.62 -2.84
CA ALA A 172 9.42 26.11 -1.93
C ALA A 172 8.42 25.20 -2.66
N GLY A 173 7.95 25.61 -3.85
CA GLY A 173 7.10 24.80 -4.72
C GLY A 173 7.75 23.47 -5.11
N ALA A 174 9.01 23.50 -5.53
CA ALA A 174 9.78 22.30 -5.84
C ALA A 174 9.94 21.36 -4.63
N PHE A 175 10.26 21.92 -3.46
CA PHE A 175 10.41 21.16 -2.21
C PHE A 175 9.10 20.54 -1.74
N MET A 176 7.97 21.27 -1.85
CA MET A 176 6.65 20.75 -1.49
C MET A 176 6.21 19.64 -2.45
N GLY A 177 6.46 19.79 -3.75
CA GLY A 177 6.19 18.75 -4.75
C GLY A 177 7.01 17.47 -4.54
N TYR A 178 8.31 17.62 -4.28
CA TYR A 178 9.18 16.50 -3.88
C TYR A 178 8.68 15.82 -2.59
N SER A 179 8.34 16.61 -1.57
CA SER A 179 7.90 16.10 -0.27
C SER A 179 6.56 15.36 -0.36
N TYR A 180 5.61 15.85 -1.16
CA TYR A 180 4.37 15.14 -1.47
C TYR A 180 4.66 13.76 -2.08
N SER A 181 5.55 13.67 -3.08
CA SER A 181 5.94 12.39 -3.68
C SER A 181 6.57 11.42 -2.68
N LEU A 182 7.46 11.92 -1.82
CA LEU A 182 8.09 11.12 -0.77
C LEU A 182 7.03 10.58 0.22
N LEU A 183 6.11 11.44 0.68
CA LEU A 183 5.03 11.07 1.58
C LEU A 183 3.99 10.14 0.91
N TYR A 184 3.76 10.27 -0.39
CA TYR A 184 2.87 9.41 -1.18
C TYR A 184 3.28 7.93 -1.11
N PHE A 185 4.59 7.65 -1.22
CA PHE A 185 5.13 6.30 -1.07
C PHE A 185 5.41 5.88 0.39
N ILE A 186 5.81 6.80 1.28
CA ILE A 186 6.03 6.45 2.70
C ILE A 186 4.72 6.09 3.41
N ASN A 187 3.67 6.90 3.22
CA ASN A 187 2.37 6.70 3.88
C ASN A 187 1.48 5.67 3.16
N ASN A 188 1.93 5.11 2.03
CA ASN A 188 1.12 4.28 1.12
C ASN A 188 -0.17 5.00 0.68
N MET A 189 -0.07 6.28 0.28
CA MET A 189 -1.21 7.00 -0.32
C MET A 189 -1.58 6.40 -1.68
N ASN A 190 -0.63 5.75 -2.34
CA ASN A 190 -0.84 4.98 -3.56
C ASN A 190 -1.67 3.69 -3.37
N TYR A 191 -2.11 3.35 -2.16
CA TYR A 191 -3.02 2.23 -1.89
C TYR A 191 -4.49 2.64 -2.13
N LEU A 192 -5.23 1.79 -2.86
CA LEU A 192 -6.67 1.90 -3.11
C LEU A 192 -7.49 1.00 -2.16
N PRO A 193 -7.89 1.49 -0.96
CA PRO A 193 -8.82 0.78 -0.09
C PRO A 193 -10.25 0.83 -0.63
N PHE A 194 -10.87 -0.34 -0.73
CA PHE A 194 -12.28 -0.47 -1.04
C PHE A 194 -13.11 -0.26 0.23
N PRO A 195 -14.16 0.59 0.20
CA PRO A 195 -15.01 0.80 1.37
C PRO A 195 -15.92 -0.41 1.61
N ILE A 196 -16.07 -0.81 2.88
CA ILE A 196 -16.99 -1.89 3.29
C ILE A 196 -18.45 -1.54 2.95
N ILE A 197 -18.81 -0.26 3.12
CA ILE A 197 -20.13 0.29 2.78
C ILE A 197 -19.95 1.20 1.57
N GLN A 198 -20.57 0.87 0.45
CA GLN A 198 -20.62 1.75 -0.71
C GLN A 198 -21.52 2.96 -0.41
N GLN A 199 -21.07 4.16 -0.77
CA GLN A 199 -21.76 5.44 -0.52
C GLN A 199 -21.70 6.32 -1.77
N TYR A 200 -22.73 7.12 -2.01
CA TYR A 200 -22.78 8.07 -3.13
C TYR A 200 -21.52 8.96 -3.17
N LYS A 201 -20.94 9.10 -4.36
CA LYS A 201 -19.64 9.77 -4.61
C LYS A 201 -19.54 11.15 -3.95
N PHE A 202 -20.59 11.97 -4.09
CA PHE A 202 -20.68 13.29 -3.48
C PHE A 202 -20.64 13.25 -1.95
N LEU A 203 -21.32 12.31 -1.29
CA LEU A 203 -21.28 12.17 0.17
C LEU A 203 -19.89 11.75 0.66
N ARG A 204 -19.24 10.82 -0.06
CA ARG A 204 -17.87 10.37 0.24
C ARG A 204 -16.85 11.51 0.11
N PHE A 205 -16.97 12.36 -0.92
CA PHE A 205 -16.15 13.55 -1.11
C PHE A 205 -16.46 14.66 -0.09
N ARG A 206 -17.74 15.02 0.11
CA ARG A 206 -18.16 16.05 1.09
C ARG A 206 -17.70 15.71 2.51
N ARG A 207 -17.70 14.42 2.89
CA ARG A 207 -17.23 13.95 4.20
C ARG A 207 -15.71 14.08 4.35
N SER A 208 -14.92 13.91 3.29
CA SER A 208 -13.47 14.08 3.35
C SER A 208 -13.02 15.54 3.24
N LEU A 209 -13.80 16.43 2.62
CA LEU A 209 -13.41 17.82 2.33
C LEU A 209 -12.91 18.63 3.55
N LEU A 210 -13.60 18.58 4.70
CA LEU A 210 -13.15 19.32 5.89
C LEU A 210 -11.85 18.76 6.47
N LEU A 211 -11.69 17.43 6.45
CA LEU A 211 -10.47 16.76 6.90
C LEU A 211 -9.30 17.05 5.96
N LEU A 212 -9.57 17.08 4.66
CA LEU A 212 -8.65 17.46 3.60
C LEU A 212 -8.12 18.89 3.79
N VAL A 213 -9.01 19.88 4.00
CA VAL A 213 -8.59 21.27 4.28
C VAL A 213 -7.69 21.32 5.52
N LYS A 214 -8.09 20.65 6.61
CA LYS A 214 -7.26 20.58 7.83
C LYS A 214 -5.89 19.92 7.57
N HIS A 215 -5.83 18.85 6.77
CA HIS A 215 -4.59 18.16 6.42
C HIS A 215 -3.65 19.08 5.64
N SER A 216 -4.12 19.65 4.52
CA SER A 216 -3.35 20.54 3.66
C SER A 216 -2.81 21.77 4.41
N CYS A 217 -3.61 22.37 5.30
CA CYS A 217 -3.17 23.51 6.12
C CYS A 217 -2.03 23.15 7.09
N VAL A 218 -2.16 22.04 7.83
CA VAL A 218 -1.15 21.60 8.82
C VAL A 218 0.11 21.06 8.13
N GLU A 219 -0.06 20.33 7.03
CA GLU A 219 1.04 19.77 6.25
C GLU A 219 1.82 20.85 5.52
N SER A 220 1.15 21.87 4.95
CA SER A 220 1.83 23.05 4.38
C SER A 220 2.69 23.77 5.44
N LEU A 221 2.20 23.97 6.67
CA LEU A 221 3.01 24.55 7.76
C LEU A 221 4.23 23.69 8.09
N PHE A 222 4.07 22.36 8.14
CA PHE A 222 5.16 21.43 8.43
C PHE A 222 6.21 21.43 7.31
N LEU A 223 5.78 21.45 6.04
CA LEU A 223 6.68 21.53 4.88
C LEU A 223 7.38 22.88 4.80
N LEU A 224 6.68 24.00 4.98
CA LEU A 224 7.28 25.34 5.02
C LEU A 224 8.34 25.45 6.12
N ARG A 225 8.03 25.03 7.34
CA ARG A 225 9.02 25.04 8.44
C ARG A 225 10.27 24.24 8.10
N ASN A 226 10.11 23.07 7.49
CA ASN A 226 11.24 22.23 7.07
C ASN A 226 12.02 22.88 5.90
N PHE A 227 11.32 23.50 4.95
CA PHE A 227 11.91 24.22 3.83
C PHE A 227 12.73 25.41 4.31
N CYS A 228 12.25 26.21 5.27
CA CYS A 228 13.02 27.32 5.85
C CYS A 228 14.35 26.83 6.45
N ILE A 229 14.36 25.69 7.16
CA ILE A 229 15.58 25.10 7.71
C ILE A 229 16.53 24.66 6.57
N VAL A 230 16.01 24.02 5.52
CA VAL A 230 16.81 23.61 4.35
C VAL A 230 17.39 24.82 3.61
N TYR A 231 16.58 25.86 3.38
CA TYR A 231 16.99 27.09 2.71
C TYR A 231 18.04 27.86 3.52
N TYR A 232 17.91 27.93 4.84
CA TYR A 232 18.90 28.59 5.70
C TYR A 232 20.31 28.01 5.58
N PHE A 233 20.44 26.69 5.35
CA PHE A 233 21.76 26.04 5.19
C PHE A 233 22.23 25.88 3.73
N LEU A 234 21.33 25.96 2.74
CA LEU A 234 21.62 25.59 1.35
C LEU A 234 21.16 26.62 0.31
N GLY A 235 20.42 27.66 0.68
CA GLY A 235 19.78 28.64 -0.21
C GLY A 235 20.75 29.47 -1.03
N HIS A 236 21.93 29.76 -0.48
CA HIS A 236 23.05 30.37 -1.20
C HIS A 236 23.44 29.60 -2.47
N ILE A 237 23.29 28.27 -2.52
CA ILE A 237 23.70 27.43 -3.66
C ILE A 237 22.88 27.75 -4.93
N PRO A 238 21.53 27.60 -4.95
CA PRO A 238 20.74 28.00 -6.11
C PRO A 238 20.75 29.50 -6.36
N LYS A 239 20.87 30.34 -5.32
CA LYS A 239 21.00 31.81 -5.44
C LYS A 239 22.24 32.21 -6.25
N ALA A 240 23.42 31.73 -5.84
CA ALA A 240 24.67 31.99 -6.55
C ALA A 240 24.70 31.33 -7.93
N TRP A 241 24.11 30.13 -8.10
CA TRP A 241 24.03 29.46 -9.40
C TRP A 241 23.16 30.24 -10.40
N ILE A 242 22.01 30.77 -10.00
CA ILE A 242 21.13 31.56 -10.89
C ILE A 242 21.75 32.94 -11.18
N SER A 243 22.30 33.60 -10.16
CA SER A 243 23.01 34.88 -10.33
C SER A 243 24.16 34.75 -11.34
N THR A 244 25.01 33.73 -11.21
CA THR A 244 26.13 33.49 -12.15
C THR A 244 25.69 32.95 -13.52
N ALA A 245 24.59 32.18 -13.62
CA ALA A 245 24.08 31.67 -14.89
C ALA A 245 23.30 32.71 -15.72
N MET A 246 22.82 33.79 -15.10
CA MET A 246 22.03 34.85 -15.75
C MET A 246 22.70 36.23 -15.74
N ASP A 247 23.93 36.34 -15.21
CA ASP A 247 24.67 37.60 -15.01
C ASP A 247 23.88 38.66 -14.20
N LEU A 248 23.15 38.18 -13.18
CA LEU A 248 22.30 39.02 -12.32
C LEU A 248 23.04 39.44 -11.06
N GLN A 249 22.94 40.73 -10.73
CA GLN A 249 23.47 41.28 -9.48
C GLN A 249 22.55 40.95 -8.28
N LEU A 250 23.10 41.08 -7.07
CA LEU A 250 22.37 41.00 -5.81
C LEU A 250 22.22 42.41 -5.22
N ASP A 251 20.99 42.87 -5.02
CA ASP A 251 20.71 44.16 -4.38
C ASP A 251 20.90 44.02 -2.85
N GLU A 252 22.10 44.31 -2.36
CA GLU A 252 22.43 44.28 -0.92
C GLU A 252 21.80 45.44 -0.12
N GLN A 253 21.22 46.45 -0.78
CA GLN A 253 20.80 47.69 -0.13
C GLN A 253 19.30 47.71 0.20
N PHE A 254 18.44 47.21 -0.68
CA PHE A 254 16.98 47.34 -0.50
C PHE A 254 16.33 46.14 0.21
N HIS A 255 16.90 44.94 0.09
CA HIS A 255 16.32 43.71 0.64
C HIS A 255 17.26 43.03 1.64
N ARG A 256 16.78 42.76 2.86
CA ARG A 256 17.50 41.91 3.83
C ARG A 256 17.61 40.49 3.26
N PRO A 257 18.81 39.94 3.02
CA PRO A 257 18.94 38.65 2.39
C PRO A 257 18.30 37.53 3.23
N LEU A 258 17.62 36.60 2.57
CA LEU A 258 16.93 35.45 3.18
C LEU A 258 17.89 34.45 3.84
N ASP A 259 19.18 34.53 3.53
CA ASP A 259 20.27 33.86 4.29
C ASP A 259 20.33 34.34 5.76
N THR A 260 19.70 35.48 6.11
CA THR A 260 19.59 35.96 7.50
C THR A 260 18.30 35.50 8.17
N VAL A 261 18.37 35.17 9.46
CA VAL A 261 17.21 34.80 10.29
C VAL A 261 16.14 35.91 10.30
N SER A 262 16.54 37.19 10.20
CA SER A 262 15.59 38.31 10.11
C SER A 262 14.89 38.42 8.75
N GLY A 263 15.53 38.02 7.65
CA GLY A 263 14.88 37.98 6.32
C GLY A 263 13.92 36.80 6.23
N LEU A 264 14.39 35.61 6.63
CA LEU A 264 13.66 34.35 6.55
C LEU A 264 12.36 34.33 7.40
N LEU A 265 12.30 35.12 8.48
CA LEU A 265 11.12 35.27 9.33
C LEU A 265 10.16 36.39 8.89
N ASN A 266 10.25 36.86 7.64
CA ASN A 266 9.27 37.78 7.06
C ASN A 266 7.87 37.13 7.01
N LEU A 267 6.98 37.58 7.91
CA LEU A 267 5.62 37.03 8.06
C LEU A 267 4.78 37.13 6.77
N SER A 268 4.99 38.15 5.93
CA SER A 268 4.28 38.27 4.64
C SER A 268 4.73 37.17 3.68
N LEU A 269 6.04 36.96 3.53
CA LEU A 269 6.57 35.88 2.69
C LEU A 269 6.09 34.52 3.18
N LEU A 270 6.21 34.25 4.49
CA LEU A 270 5.78 32.99 5.09
C LEU A 270 4.28 32.74 4.94
N TYR A 271 3.43 33.78 5.04
CA TYR A 271 1.99 33.67 4.81
C TYR A 271 1.67 33.24 3.37
N HIS A 272 2.21 33.95 2.38
CA HIS A 272 1.89 33.67 0.98
C HIS A 272 2.48 32.33 0.50
N VAL A 273 3.69 31.95 0.96
CA VAL A 273 4.27 30.63 0.64
C VAL A 273 3.50 29.50 1.34
N TRP A 274 3.07 29.69 2.60
CA TRP A 274 2.17 28.73 3.26
C TRP A 274 0.87 28.56 2.48
N LEU A 275 0.23 29.66 2.09
CA LEU A 275 -1.03 29.64 1.34
C LEU A 275 -0.87 28.97 -0.04
N CYS A 276 0.23 29.24 -0.73
CA CYS A 276 0.62 28.54 -1.97
C CYS A 276 0.78 27.02 -1.72
N GLY A 277 1.40 26.62 -0.61
CA GLY A 277 1.49 25.22 -0.20
C GLY A 277 0.14 24.58 0.11
N VAL A 278 -0.79 25.34 0.72
CA VAL A 278 -2.17 24.87 0.93
C VAL A 278 -2.89 24.67 -0.40
N PHE A 279 -2.79 25.62 -1.34
CA PHE A 279 -3.39 25.51 -2.67
C PHE A 279 -2.85 24.31 -3.47
N LEU A 280 -1.53 24.10 -3.43
CA LEU A 280 -0.85 22.95 -4.03
C LEU A 280 -1.38 21.63 -3.44
N LEU A 281 -1.26 21.45 -2.12
CA LEU A 281 -1.70 20.22 -1.48
C LEU A 281 -3.20 19.97 -1.64
N MET A 282 -4.04 21.02 -1.52
CA MET A 282 -5.49 20.92 -1.73
C MET A 282 -5.85 20.38 -3.11
N THR A 283 -5.32 20.98 -4.18
CA THR A 283 -5.68 20.59 -5.55
C THR A 283 -5.17 19.18 -5.88
N TRP A 284 -3.99 18.81 -5.39
CA TRP A 284 -3.39 17.49 -5.64
C TRP A 284 -4.13 16.38 -4.86
N TYR A 285 -4.46 16.62 -3.59
CA TYR A 285 -5.27 15.69 -2.80
C TYR A 285 -6.72 15.60 -3.29
N ILE A 286 -7.30 16.66 -3.88
CA ILE A 286 -8.60 16.56 -4.57
C ILE A 286 -8.50 15.54 -5.72
N SER A 287 -7.48 15.64 -6.59
CA SER A 287 -7.26 14.66 -7.67
C SER A 287 -7.11 13.23 -7.12
N TRP A 288 -6.26 13.04 -6.11
CA TRP A 288 -6.05 11.74 -5.48
C TRP A 288 -7.33 11.15 -4.85
N ILE A 289 -8.11 11.95 -4.12
CA ILE A 289 -9.37 11.53 -3.49
C ILE A 289 -10.42 11.20 -4.55
N LEU A 290 -10.57 12.02 -5.59
CA LEU A 290 -11.49 11.75 -6.69
C LEU A 290 -11.10 10.44 -7.40
N PHE A 291 -9.83 10.26 -7.75
CA PHE A 291 -9.36 9.05 -8.42
C PHE A 291 -9.65 7.81 -7.58
N LYS A 292 -9.35 7.88 -6.27
CA LYS A 292 -9.67 6.84 -5.29
C LYS A 292 -11.17 6.56 -5.16
N ILE A 293 -12.04 7.58 -5.23
CA ILE A 293 -13.50 7.41 -5.19
C ILE A 293 -14.01 6.73 -6.47
N TYR A 294 -13.57 7.16 -7.65
CA TYR A 294 -14.02 6.63 -8.94
C TYR A 294 -13.44 5.23 -9.22
N ALA A 295 -12.18 4.95 -8.87
CA ALA A 295 -11.58 3.62 -9.07
C ALA A 295 -12.15 2.54 -8.14
N THR A 296 -12.58 2.88 -6.92
CA THR A 296 -13.15 1.93 -5.93
C THR A 296 -14.68 1.87 -5.90
N GLU A 297 -15.33 2.42 -6.93
CA GLU A 297 -16.76 2.23 -7.19
C GLU A 297 -17.06 0.76 -7.54
N ALA A 298 -18.11 0.17 -6.96
CA ALA A 298 -18.53 -1.19 -7.30
C ALA A 298 -18.82 -1.33 -8.80
N HIS A 299 -18.62 -2.51 -9.36
CA HIS A 299 -18.96 -2.83 -10.75
C HIS A 299 -19.72 -4.16 -10.76
N LEU A 300 -20.75 -4.28 -11.61
CA LEU A 300 -21.58 -5.48 -11.69
C LEU A 300 -21.18 -6.28 -12.93
N PHE A 301 -20.62 -7.46 -12.75
CA PHE A 301 -20.25 -8.36 -13.84
C PHE A 301 -21.40 -9.34 -14.14
N PRO A 302 -21.84 -9.50 -15.40
CA PRO A 302 -22.90 -10.47 -15.72
C PRO A 302 -22.48 -11.89 -15.32
N VAL A 303 -23.39 -12.72 -14.81
CA VAL A 303 -23.08 -14.14 -14.51
C VAL A 303 -23.20 -14.97 -15.77
N GLN A 304 -24.32 -14.82 -16.48
CA GLN A 304 -24.48 -15.23 -17.88
C GLN A 304 -24.47 -13.99 -18.79
N PRO A 305 -23.86 -14.05 -20.00
CA PRO A 305 -23.88 -12.93 -20.93
C PRO A 305 -25.24 -12.83 -21.64
N PRO A 306 -25.76 -11.62 -21.92
CA PRO A 306 -26.95 -11.46 -22.75
C PRO A 306 -26.66 -11.77 -24.24
N PHE A 307 -25.42 -11.58 -24.69
CA PHE A 307 -24.97 -11.84 -26.05
C PHE A 307 -23.60 -12.55 -26.06
N SER A 308 -23.37 -13.46 -26.99
CA SER A 308 -22.18 -14.32 -27.04
C SER A 308 -20.84 -13.55 -27.09
N GLU A 309 -20.84 -12.36 -27.69
CA GLU A 309 -19.66 -11.49 -27.82
C GLU A 309 -19.21 -10.88 -26.47
N GLU A 310 -20.10 -10.75 -25.49
CA GLU A 310 -19.78 -10.24 -24.14
C GLU A 310 -19.29 -11.34 -23.19
N SER A 311 -19.19 -12.59 -23.67
CA SER A 311 -18.81 -13.74 -22.84
C SER A 311 -17.41 -13.66 -22.21
N ASP A 312 -16.55 -12.72 -22.63
CA ASP A 312 -15.26 -12.43 -21.99
C ASP A 312 -15.38 -11.63 -20.67
N GLU A 313 -16.49 -10.93 -20.45
CA GLU A 313 -16.68 -10.02 -19.30
C GLU A 313 -17.51 -10.65 -18.16
N CYS A 314 -17.94 -11.91 -18.31
CA CYS A 314 -18.75 -12.59 -17.29
C CYS A 314 -17.96 -12.93 -16.02
N LEU A 315 -18.59 -12.76 -14.85
CA LEU A 315 -18.01 -12.96 -13.53
C LEU A 315 -17.21 -14.28 -13.37
N PRO A 316 -17.72 -15.46 -13.78
CA PRO A 316 -16.97 -16.72 -13.60
C PRO A 316 -15.67 -16.74 -14.43
N LYS A 317 -15.68 -16.14 -15.62
CA LYS A 317 -14.55 -16.12 -16.55
C LYS A 317 -13.53 -15.05 -16.18
N VAL A 318 -13.98 -13.86 -15.75
CA VAL A 318 -13.13 -12.80 -15.20
C VAL A 318 -12.39 -13.28 -13.95
N LEU A 319 -13.02 -14.08 -13.08
CA LEU A 319 -12.32 -14.65 -11.91
C LEU A 319 -11.21 -15.64 -12.32
N ASN A 320 -11.44 -16.45 -13.36
CA ASN A 320 -10.49 -17.47 -13.82
C ASN A 320 -9.42 -16.97 -14.82
N SER A 321 -9.61 -15.81 -15.47
CA SER A 321 -8.74 -15.33 -16.58
C SER A 321 -7.45 -14.62 -16.15
N SER A 322 -7.11 -14.62 -14.86
CA SER A 322 -5.96 -13.87 -14.28
C SER A 322 -5.93 -12.36 -14.64
N PRO A 323 -7.05 -11.62 -14.43
CA PRO A 323 -7.13 -10.21 -14.81
C PRO A 323 -6.28 -9.31 -13.89
N PRO A 324 -6.09 -8.02 -14.24
CA PRO A 324 -5.37 -7.07 -13.39
C PRO A 324 -5.97 -6.99 -11.99
N LEU A 325 -5.14 -6.82 -10.96
CA LEU A 325 -5.56 -6.95 -9.55
C LEU A 325 -6.78 -6.08 -9.18
N ILE A 326 -6.92 -4.87 -9.75
CA ILE A 326 -8.08 -4.02 -9.52
C ILE A 326 -9.39 -4.63 -10.05
N ILE A 327 -9.35 -5.30 -11.20
CA ILE A 327 -10.48 -6.02 -11.79
C ILE A 327 -10.79 -7.28 -10.98
N LYS A 328 -9.77 -8.02 -10.52
CA LYS A 328 -9.98 -9.18 -9.62
C LYS A 328 -10.63 -8.77 -8.29
N TYR A 329 -10.23 -7.62 -7.73
CA TYR A 329 -10.85 -7.07 -6.52
C TYR A 329 -12.29 -6.62 -6.76
N LEU A 330 -12.58 -5.93 -7.88
CA LEU A 330 -13.95 -5.55 -8.26
C LEU A 330 -14.85 -6.78 -8.46
N ALA A 331 -14.35 -7.81 -9.14
CA ALA A 331 -15.09 -9.06 -9.38
C ALA A 331 -15.39 -9.83 -8.08
N LEU A 332 -14.43 -9.89 -7.15
CA LEU A 332 -14.66 -10.50 -5.84
C LEU A 332 -15.60 -9.66 -4.95
N GLN A 333 -15.53 -8.33 -5.03
CA GLN A 333 -16.49 -7.46 -4.35
C GLN A 333 -17.92 -7.68 -4.88
N ASP A 334 -18.10 -7.79 -6.20
CA ASP A 334 -19.38 -8.11 -6.81
C ASP A 334 -19.87 -9.51 -6.45
N LEU A 335 -19.00 -10.53 -6.46
CA LEU A 335 -19.34 -11.88 -6.01
C LEU A 335 -19.90 -11.88 -4.56
N MET A 336 -19.28 -11.13 -3.66
CA MET A 336 -19.79 -10.96 -2.29
C MET A 336 -21.19 -10.31 -2.30
N LEU A 337 -21.37 -9.20 -3.01
CA LEU A 337 -22.66 -8.47 -3.05
C LEU A 337 -23.78 -9.29 -3.74
N LEU A 338 -23.47 -10.01 -4.82
CA LEU A 338 -24.32 -11.00 -5.47
C LEU A 338 -24.78 -12.06 -4.47
N SER A 339 -23.84 -12.68 -3.77
CA SER A 339 -24.12 -13.78 -2.84
C SER A 339 -25.04 -13.35 -1.70
N GLN A 340 -24.93 -12.11 -1.25
CA GLN A 340 -25.75 -11.54 -0.19
C GLN A 340 -27.14 -11.15 -0.69
N TYR A 341 -27.23 -10.30 -1.71
CA TYR A 341 -28.43 -9.51 -1.98
C TYR A 341 -29.21 -9.87 -3.26
N SER A 342 -28.68 -10.73 -4.14
CA SER A 342 -29.25 -10.94 -5.49
C SER A 342 -29.69 -12.39 -5.75
N PRO A 343 -30.93 -12.80 -5.36
CA PRO A 343 -31.42 -14.16 -5.56
C PRO A 343 -31.51 -14.58 -7.03
N SER A 344 -31.80 -13.65 -7.95
CA SER A 344 -31.79 -13.92 -9.40
C SER A 344 -30.39 -14.31 -9.89
N ARG A 345 -29.37 -13.50 -9.59
CA ARG A 345 -27.98 -13.78 -9.97
C ARG A 345 -27.41 -15.02 -9.26
N ARG A 346 -27.93 -15.40 -8.08
CA ARG A 346 -27.61 -16.69 -7.44
C ARG A 346 -28.18 -17.87 -8.21
N GLN A 347 -29.42 -17.79 -8.70
CA GLN A 347 -30.00 -18.84 -9.55
C GLN A 347 -29.22 -19.01 -10.87
N GLU A 348 -28.68 -17.92 -11.45
CA GLU A 348 -27.74 -17.99 -12.58
C GLU A 348 -26.43 -18.73 -12.23
N VAL A 349 -25.92 -18.62 -11.00
CA VAL A 349 -24.74 -19.37 -10.53
C VAL A 349 -25.02 -20.87 -10.37
N PHE A 350 -26.19 -21.24 -9.84
CA PHE A 350 -26.60 -22.64 -9.65
C PHE A 350 -27.12 -23.31 -10.93
N SER A 351 -27.34 -22.54 -12.01
CA SER A 351 -27.83 -23.05 -13.28
C SER A 351 -26.87 -24.04 -13.98
N LEU A 352 -27.46 -24.94 -14.77
CA LEU A 352 -26.75 -25.91 -15.60
C LEU A 352 -26.64 -25.40 -17.05
N SER A 353 -25.48 -25.62 -17.68
CA SER A 353 -25.26 -25.26 -19.09
C SER A 353 -26.07 -26.15 -20.05
N GLN A 354 -26.49 -25.58 -21.18
CA GLN A 354 -27.04 -26.34 -22.30
C GLN A 354 -26.17 -26.19 -23.56
N PRO A 355 -25.94 -27.27 -24.32
CA PRO A 355 -26.21 -28.68 -23.96
C PRO A 355 -25.27 -29.18 -22.84
N GLY A 356 -25.56 -30.36 -22.29
CA GLY A 356 -24.65 -31.10 -21.39
C GLY A 356 -25.03 -31.14 -19.91
N GLY A 357 -25.79 -30.16 -19.39
CA GLY A 357 -26.29 -30.18 -18.02
C GLY A 357 -25.20 -30.00 -16.95
N HIS A 358 -24.11 -29.29 -17.26
CA HIS A 358 -22.98 -29.12 -16.36
C HIS A 358 -23.03 -27.79 -15.58
N PRO A 359 -22.71 -27.77 -14.27
CA PRO A 359 -22.73 -26.57 -13.45
C PRO A 359 -21.47 -25.71 -13.65
N HIS A 360 -21.20 -25.25 -14.88
CA HIS A 360 -19.97 -24.53 -15.20
C HIS A 360 -19.80 -23.23 -14.40
N ASN A 361 -20.87 -22.47 -14.16
CA ASN A 361 -20.84 -21.22 -13.39
C ASN A 361 -20.41 -21.46 -11.94
N TRP A 362 -21.11 -22.34 -11.23
CA TRP A 362 -20.73 -22.77 -9.88
C TRP A 362 -19.30 -23.33 -9.83
N THR A 363 -18.95 -24.23 -10.76
CA THR A 363 -17.63 -24.89 -10.77
C THR A 363 -16.49 -23.88 -10.97
N ALA A 364 -16.68 -22.88 -11.83
CA ALA A 364 -15.67 -21.84 -12.08
C ALA A 364 -15.53 -20.87 -10.89
N ILE A 365 -16.63 -20.47 -10.25
CA ILE A 365 -16.61 -19.58 -9.08
C ILE A 365 -16.05 -20.29 -7.84
N SER A 366 -16.57 -21.47 -7.51
CA SER A 366 -16.16 -22.23 -6.33
C SER A 366 -14.70 -22.64 -6.39
N ARG A 367 -14.22 -23.14 -7.55
CA ARG A 367 -12.80 -23.48 -7.77
C ARG A 367 -11.88 -22.29 -7.47
N GLU A 368 -12.17 -21.12 -8.01
CA GLU A 368 -11.28 -19.97 -7.81
C GLU A 368 -11.34 -19.41 -6.39
N CYS A 369 -12.51 -19.46 -5.73
CA CYS A 369 -12.60 -19.13 -4.31
C CYS A 369 -11.77 -20.11 -3.44
N LEU A 370 -11.86 -21.41 -3.72
CA LEU A 370 -11.08 -22.43 -3.02
C LEU A 370 -9.57 -22.32 -3.31
N ASN A 371 -9.18 -22.00 -4.55
CA ASN A 371 -7.78 -21.70 -4.89
C ASN A 371 -7.23 -20.55 -4.02
N LEU A 372 -7.97 -19.43 -3.94
CA LEU A 372 -7.58 -18.26 -3.14
C LEU A 372 -7.47 -18.57 -1.64
N LEU A 373 -8.32 -19.45 -1.11
CA LEU A 373 -8.28 -19.84 0.31
C LEU A 373 -7.16 -20.85 0.60
N ASN A 374 -6.86 -21.74 -0.36
CA ASN A 374 -5.73 -22.68 -0.27
C ASN A 374 -4.37 -21.96 -0.39
N ASP A 375 -4.24 -20.98 -1.29
CA ASP A 375 -3.05 -20.11 -1.40
C ASP A 375 -2.77 -19.38 -0.08
N MET A 376 -3.79 -18.74 0.50
CA MET A 376 -3.67 -18.11 1.83
C MET A 376 -3.31 -19.11 2.93
N THR A 377 -3.82 -20.34 2.88
CA THR A 377 -3.46 -21.41 3.82
C THR A 377 -1.98 -21.78 3.69
N GLN A 378 -1.49 -22.00 2.47
CA GLN A 378 -0.08 -22.30 2.21
C GLN A 378 0.84 -21.14 2.63
N LYS A 379 0.45 -19.91 2.32
CA LYS A 379 1.16 -18.67 2.73
C LYS A 379 1.30 -18.55 4.25
N LEU A 380 0.26 -18.91 5.01
CA LEU A 380 0.30 -18.96 6.48
C LEU A 380 1.18 -20.08 7.02
N VAL A 381 1.09 -21.28 6.45
CA VAL A 381 1.93 -22.44 6.86
C VAL A 381 3.41 -22.16 6.61
N LEU A 382 3.78 -21.67 5.43
CA LEU A 382 5.17 -21.31 5.09
C LEU A 382 5.73 -20.22 6.02
N TYR A 383 4.91 -19.24 6.43
CA TYR A 383 5.32 -18.24 7.42
C TYR A 383 5.51 -18.88 8.81
N GLN A 384 4.63 -19.79 9.23
CA GLN A 384 4.76 -20.51 10.49
C GLN A 384 6.02 -21.40 10.51
N GLU A 385 6.34 -22.09 9.42
CA GLU A 385 7.56 -22.88 9.28
C GLU A 385 8.81 -22.00 9.35
N ALA A 386 8.82 -20.87 8.64
CA ALA A 386 9.93 -19.91 8.67
C ALA A 386 10.12 -19.25 10.06
N ALA A 387 9.04 -19.09 10.85
CA ALA A 387 9.12 -18.68 12.25
C ALA A 387 9.64 -19.81 13.16
N ALA A 388 9.21 -21.05 12.92
CA ALA A 388 9.60 -22.21 13.70
C ALA A 388 11.09 -22.58 13.50
N THR A 389 11.62 -22.52 12.27
CA THR A 389 13.05 -22.76 11.99
C THR A 389 13.93 -21.72 12.67
N ASN A 390 13.57 -20.44 12.57
CA ASN A 390 14.27 -19.35 13.27
C ASN A 390 14.24 -19.51 14.81
N GLY A 391 13.16 -20.06 15.37
CA GLY A 391 13.10 -20.43 16.79
C GLY A 391 13.96 -21.66 17.16
N ARG A 392 14.04 -22.67 16.28
CA ARG A 392 14.69 -23.96 16.56
C ARG A 392 16.21 -23.88 16.66
N VAL A 393 16.83 -22.87 16.05
CA VAL A 393 18.28 -22.59 16.19
C VAL A 393 18.67 -22.25 17.64
N MET A 394 17.71 -21.81 18.47
CA MET A 394 17.95 -21.48 19.89
C MET A 394 18.09 -22.72 20.81
N SER A 395 17.96 -23.95 20.28
CA SER A 395 17.81 -25.18 21.10
C SER A 395 18.64 -26.37 20.61
N SER A 396 19.89 -26.16 20.19
CA SER A 396 20.85 -27.25 19.97
C SER A 396 22.30 -26.82 20.22
N SER A 397 22.81 -27.03 21.44
CA SER A 397 24.24 -26.98 21.80
C SER A 397 24.52 -27.41 23.26
N TYR A 398 23.96 -28.55 23.67
CA TYR A 398 24.46 -29.31 24.84
C TYR A 398 24.35 -30.82 24.55
N ALA A 399 25.20 -31.30 23.63
CA ALA A 399 25.60 -32.70 23.59
C ALA A 399 26.88 -32.83 24.42
N GLY A 400 26.92 -33.75 25.38
CA GLY A 400 28.08 -33.91 26.26
C GLY A 400 29.27 -34.57 25.56
N GLU A 401 30.50 -34.13 25.89
CA GLU A 401 31.71 -34.88 25.53
C GLU A 401 31.81 -36.18 26.35
N PRO A 402 32.12 -37.33 25.73
CA PRO A 402 32.61 -38.50 26.45
C PRO A 402 34.14 -38.43 26.60
N LYS A 403 34.65 -38.67 27.82
CA LYS A 403 36.08 -38.96 28.06
C LYS A 403 36.27 -40.17 28.98
N GLN A 404 36.75 -41.26 28.40
CA GLN A 404 37.65 -42.21 29.04
C GLN A 404 39.09 -41.68 28.87
N LEU A 405 40.12 -42.11 29.61
CA LEU A 405 40.23 -43.08 30.71
C LEU A 405 41.30 -42.56 31.70
N ASP A 406 41.23 -42.93 32.98
CA ASP A 406 42.34 -43.51 33.77
C ASP A 406 41.96 -43.67 35.26
N SER A 407 42.75 -44.45 36.00
CA SER A 407 42.48 -45.01 37.34
C SER A 407 43.83 -45.22 38.08
N PRO A 408 43.94 -45.64 39.37
CA PRO A 408 42.94 -46.27 40.25
C PRO A 408 42.92 -45.73 41.70
N GLU A 409 42.46 -46.56 42.66
CA GLU A 409 42.58 -46.45 44.14
C GLU A 409 41.71 -45.34 44.83
N GLU A 410 41.12 -45.54 46.03
CA GLU A 410 41.02 -46.72 46.90
C GLU A 410 39.69 -46.76 47.71
N THR A 411 39.59 -47.62 48.73
CA THR A 411 38.46 -47.87 49.67
C THR A 411 37.97 -46.59 50.43
N THR A 412 36.79 -46.49 51.07
CA THR A 412 36.14 -47.43 52.02
C THR A 412 34.71 -46.97 52.42
N PHE A 413 33.74 -47.90 52.45
CA PHE A 413 32.53 -48.04 53.34
C PHE A 413 31.59 -46.88 53.80
N GLN A 414 30.31 -47.29 53.95
CA GLN A 414 29.31 -46.96 55.01
C GLN A 414 28.09 -46.02 54.76
N THR A 415 26.99 -46.42 55.43
CA THR A 415 25.56 -46.06 55.36
C THR A 415 25.00 -46.09 56.81
N PRO A 416 23.68 -45.89 57.14
CA PRO A 416 22.58 -45.10 56.53
C PRO A 416 21.63 -44.34 57.54
N LYS A 417 20.71 -43.48 57.02
CA LYS A 417 19.30 -43.27 57.49
C LYS A 417 19.04 -42.67 58.92
N PRO A 418 17.76 -42.42 59.36
CA PRO A 418 16.51 -42.04 58.65
C PRO A 418 15.59 -40.95 59.32
N SER A 419 14.58 -40.44 58.57
CA SER A 419 13.18 -40.05 58.99
C SER A 419 12.93 -39.00 60.12
N GLN A 420 11.99 -38.04 60.02
CA GLN A 420 10.50 -38.20 59.99
C GLN A 420 9.73 -36.96 59.45
N VAL A 421 8.38 -37.03 59.40
CA VAL A 421 7.41 -36.22 58.59
C VAL A 421 5.98 -36.38 59.23
N PRO A 422 4.88 -35.58 59.02
CA PRO A 422 4.62 -34.13 58.72
C PRO A 422 3.55 -33.41 59.63
N ARG A 423 3.10 -32.19 59.21
CA ARG A 423 1.68 -31.69 59.14
C ARG A 423 1.14 -30.68 60.23
N PRO A 424 -0.08 -30.07 60.13
CA PRO A 424 -0.20 -28.61 59.84
C PRO A 424 -1.27 -27.79 60.64
N SER A 425 -1.41 -26.48 60.36
CA SER A 425 -2.70 -25.72 60.44
C SER A 425 -2.64 -24.34 59.74
N VAL A 426 -3.75 -23.58 59.68
CA VAL A 426 -3.94 -22.39 58.78
C VAL A 426 -4.44 -21.11 59.56
N PRO A 427 -5.15 -20.07 59.04
CA PRO A 427 -4.71 -18.66 59.11
C PRO A 427 -5.55 -17.71 60.02
N SER A 428 -5.23 -16.41 60.01
CA SER A 428 -6.04 -15.31 60.58
C SER A 428 -6.11 -14.06 59.67
N LEU A 429 -7.10 -13.19 59.85
CA LEU A 429 -7.57 -12.21 58.84
C LEU A 429 -7.97 -10.83 59.45
N ILE A 430 -7.83 -9.74 58.66
CA ILE A 430 -8.44 -8.38 58.80
C ILE A 430 -8.07 -7.50 60.03
N LYS A 431 -7.66 -6.24 59.76
CA LYS A 431 -8.27 -5.01 60.33
C LYS A 431 -8.01 -3.76 59.46
N THR A 432 -8.82 -2.72 59.65
CA THR A 432 -9.03 -1.59 58.70
C THR A 432 -9.35 -0.26 59.39
N SER A 433 -8.86 0.85 58.84
CA SER A 433 -9.38 2.24 59.00
C SER A 433 -8.66 3.17 58.00
N LEU A 434 -9.31 3.76 56.99
CA LEU A 434 -10.24 4.91 57.01
C LEU A 434 -9.57 6.28 57.25
N PHE A 435 -9.57 7.15 56.22
CA PHE A 435 -10.29 8.44 56.20
C PHE A 435 -10.29 9.05 54.77
N SER A 436 -11.24 9.94 54.47
CA SER A 436 -11.29 10.70 53.20
C SER A 436 -12.19 11.94 53.31
N SER A 437 -12.07 12.88 52.35
CA SER A 437 -13.02 13.96 52.12
C SER A 437 -13.07 14.39 50.65
N LYS A 438 -14.25 14.80 50.19
CA LYS A 438 -14.51 15.42 48.86
C LYS A 438 -14.31 16.96 48.97
N LEU A 439 -14.38 17.83 47.96
CA LEU A 439 -14.90 17.87 46.57
C LEU A 439 -13.86 18.69 45.73
N SER A 440 -13.98 19.18 44.47
CA SER A 440 -15.03 19.26 43.45
C SER A 440 -14.42 19.36 42.02
N THR A 441 -15.23 19.74 41.03
CA THR A 441 -14.85 20.13 39.66
C THR A 441 -15.44 21.51 39.32
N PRO A 442 -14.94 22.24 38.30
CA PRO A 442 -15.41 22.05 36.92
C PRO A 442 -14.29 22.08 35.83
N ASP A 443 -14.70 22.04 34.57
CA ASP A 443 -13.91 21.77 33.36
C ASP A 443 -12.91 22.86 32.91
N VAL A 444 -11.86 22.43 32.18
CA VAL A 444 -11.47 22.94 30.85
C VAL A 444 -10.38 22.03 30.24
N ALA A 445 -10.27 21.97 28.90
CA ALA A 445 -9.47 20.98 28.20
C ALA A 445 -8.04 21.42 27.82
N SER A 446 -7.05 20.53 28.00
CA SER A 446 -5.94 20.22 27.05
C SER A 446 -4.86 19.31 27.66
N PRO A 447 -4.51 18.16 27.04
CA PRO A 447 -3.31 17.40 27.39
C PRO A 447 -2.13 17.78 26.49
N LEU A 448 -1.26 18.69 26.94
CA LEU A 448 0.07 18.86 26.36
C LEU A 448 1.01 17.79 26.97
N ALA A 449 1.43 16.80 26.18
CA ALA A 449 2.23 15.67 26.68
C ALA A 449 3.52 15.48 25.86
N THR A 450 4.67 15.73 26.50
CA THR A 450 6.00 15.43 25.95
C THR A 450 6.36 13.95 26.20
N PRO A 451 7.05 13.26 25.26
CA PRO A 451 7.25 11.82 25.36
C PRO A 451 8.65 11.42 25.84
N PHE A 452 8.83 11.14 27.15
CA PHE A 452 10.00 10.41 27.66
C PHE A 452 9.63 9.47 28.80
N GLY A 453 10.22 8.27 28.83
CA GLY A 453 10.23 7.38 29.99
C GLY A 453 9.32 6.15 29.94
N SER A 454 9.76 5.10 29.25
CA SER A 454 9.74 3.74 29.84
C SER A 454 10.84 2.87 29.24
N SER A 455 11.53 2.11 30.09
CA SER A 455 12.68 1.29 29.72
C SER A 455 12.25 -0.15 29.42
N VAL A 456 12.61 -0.67 28.24
CA VAL A 456 12.55 -2.11 27.94
C VAL A 456 13.97 -2.60 27.68
N VAL A 457 14.43 -3.55 28.49
CA VAL A 457 15.79 -4.10 28.41
C VAL A 457 15.92 -5.04 27.21
N ASN A 458 16.97 -4.85 26.42
CA ASN A 458 17.22 -5.64 25.22
C ASN A 458 17.70 -7.06 25.54
N ARG A 459 17.11 -8.06 24.86
CA ARG A 459 17.82 -9.28 24.42
C ARG A 459 17.62 -9.43 22.92
N MET A 460 18.62 -8.99 22.15
CA MET A 460 18.57 -8.96 20.69
C MET A 460 19.65 -9.89 20.11
N ALA A 461 19.23 -11.09 19.70
CA ALA A 461 20.06 -12.04 18.95
C ALA A 461 19.42 -12.23 17.56
N GLY A 462 19.93 -11.50 16.56
CA GLY A 462 19.38 -11.50 15.20
C GLY A 462 20.28 -12.23 14.21
N ILE A 463 19.79 -13.31 13.62
CA ILE A 463 20.45 -14.03 12.52
C ILE A 463 19.97 -13.45 11.17
N PHE A 464 20.86 -13.41 10.18
CA PHE A 464 20.60 -12.83 8.85
C PHE A 464 19.88 -13.80 7.92
N ASP A 465 18.57 -13.61 7.73
CA ASP A 465 17.79 -14.16 6.62
C ASP A 465 17.57 -13.09 5.54
N VAL A 466 18.15 -13.29 4.35
CA VAL A 466 18.15 -12.31 3.25
C VAL A 466 17.17 -12.68 2.12
N ASN A 467 16.72 -13.93 2.04
CA ASN A 467 16.04 -14.46 0.85
C ASN A 467 14.49 -14.40 0.90
N THR A 468 13.86 -14.15 2.05
CA THR A 468 12.40 -14.32 2.25
C THR A 468 11.54 -13.08 1.94
N CYS A 469 12.09 -12.04 1.30
CA CYS A 469 11.42 -10.72 1.18
C CYS A 469 11.38 -10.13 -0.25
N TYR A 470 11.65 -10.93 -1.28
CA TYR A 470 11.49 -10.54 -2.69
C TYR A 470 10.43 -11.39 -3.42
N GLY A 471 9.31 -11.64 -2.74
CA GLY A 471 8.12 -12.25 -3.31
C GLY A 471 7.30 -11.26 -4.15
N SER A 472 7.83 -10.84 -5.30
CA SER A 472 7.01 -10.24 -6.36
C SER A 472 6.50 -11.37 -7.27
N PRO A 473 5.20 -11.45 -7.60
CA PRO A 473 4.69 -12.50 -8.49
C PRO A 473 5.24 -12.28 -9.92
N GLN A 474 6.25 -13.05 -10.29
CA GLN A 474 6.76 -13.08 -11.67
C GLN A 474 5.80 -13.86 -12.55
N SER A 475 5.16 -13.19 -13.51
CA SER A 475 4.57 -13.88 -14.66
C SER A 475 5.66 -14.28 -15.67
N PRO A 476 5.48 -15.36 -16.44
CA PRO A 476 6.51 -15.86 -17.34
C PRO A 476 6.58 -15.03 -18.63
N GLN A 477 7.52 -14.09 -18.71
CA GLN A 477 7.87 -13.37 -19.94
C GLN A 477 9.38 -13.36 -20.19
N LEU A 478 9.85 -14.38 -20.92
CA LEU A 478 11.26 -14.66 -21.18
C LEU A 478 11.84 -13.74 -22.28
N THR A 479 12.06 -12.46 -21.96
CA THR A 479 12.54 -11.44 -22.92
C THR A 479 14.07 -11.33 -22.98
N ARG A 480 14.69 -12.27 -23.71
CA ARG A 480 16.11 -12.18 -24.10
C ARG A 480 16.32 -11.08 -25.14
N ARG A 481 17.03 -9.99 -24.81
CA ARG A 481 17.60 -9.06 -25.78
C ARG A 481 19.12 -8.94 -25.62
N GLY A 482 19.85 -9.38 -26.63
CA GLY A 482 21.21 -8.91 -26.95
C GLY A 482 21.16 -8.17 -28.30
N PRO A 483 21.96 -7.12 -28.51
CA PRO A 483 21.80 -6.25 -29.67
C PRO A 483 22.59 -6.75 -30.90
N ARG A 484 22.01 -6.58 -32.09
CA ARG A 484 22.72 -6.40 -33.37
C ARG A 484 21.97 -5.38 -34.24
N LEU A 485 22.72 -4.52 -34.93
CA LEU A 485 22.21 -3.64 -35.99
C LEU A 485 22.39 -4.30 -37.36
N TRP A 486 21.87 -3.61 -38.39
CA TRP A 486 22.19 -3.76 -39.82
C TRP A 486 21.47 -4.84 -40.64
N THR A 487 20.34 -4.38 -41.22
CA THR A 487 19.98 -4.41 -42.66
C THR A 487 19.55 -5.69 -43.40
N SER A 488 18.76 -5.41 -44.46
CA SER A 488 18.40 -6.23 -45.62
C SER A 488 17.75 -7.59 -45.36
N ALA A 489 16.43 -7.65 -45.59
CA ALA A 489 15.76 -8.84 -46.09
C ALA A 489 15.65 -8.73 -47.62
N ALA A 490 15.82 -9.86 -48.32
CA ALA A 490 15.47 -10.00 -49.74
C ALA A 490 14.89 -11.41 -49.96
N ASP A 491 13.65 -11.41 -50.47
CA ASP A 491 12.97 -12.40 -51.30
C ASP A 491 12.91 -13.93 -51.02
N GLN A 492 11.66 -14.41 -51.14
CA GLN A 492 11.17 -15.57 -51.91
C GLN A 492 11.29 -17.02 -51.39
N GLN A 493 10.09 -17.55 -51.10
CA GLN A 493 9.49 -18.82 -51.59
C GLN A 493 10.20 -20.18 -51.33
N MET A 494 9.49 -21.12 -50.68
CA MET A 494 8.67 -22.18 -51.33
C MET A 494 8.64 -23.52 -50.54
N THR A 495 7.43 -24.10 -50.47
CA THR A 495 7.06 -25.53 -50.40
C THR A 495 7.69 -26.52 -49.39
N GLU A 496 6.79 -26.97 -48.50
CA GLU A 496 6.41 -28.39 -48.29
C GLU A 496 7.14 -29.36 -47.33
N PHE A 497 6.27 -30.16 -46.70
CA PHE A 497 6.40 -31.39 -45.93
C PHE A 497 7.70 -32.22 -46.03
N SER A 498 8.17 -32.69 -44.88
CA SER A 498 7.90 -34.08 -44.43
C SER A 498 8.39 -34.38 -43.00
N ASN A 499 7.59 -35.14 -42.24
CA ASN A 499 8.06 -36.00 -41.14
C ASN A 499 8.20 -37.42 -41.72
N PRO A 500 9.20 -38.22 -41.31
CA PRO A 500 8.93 -39.11 -40.18
C PRO A 500 10.11 -39.35 -39.21
N SER A 501 9.76 -39.89 -38.04
CA SER A 501 10.64 -40.49 -37.04
C SER A 501 10.80 -42.01 -37.29
N PRO A 502 11.51 -42.79 -36.44
CA PRO A 502 12.63 -42.49 -35.54
C PRO A 502 13.86 -43.40 -35.83
N SER A 503 14.97 -43.23 -35.11
CA SER A 503 15.90 -44.35 -34.85
C SER A 503 16.64 -44.20 -33.52
N THR A 504 16.90 -45.33 -32.86
CA THR A 504 17.55 -45.42 -31.55
C THR A 504 19.04 -45.74 -31.73
N SER A 505 19.90 -45.10 -30.94
CA SER A 505 21.21 -45.68 -30.61
C SER A 505 21.46 -45.50 -29.10
N VAL A 506 21.98 -46.56 -28.48
CA VAL A 506 22.36 -46.57 -27.07
C VAL A 506 23.88 -46.54 -27.00
N SER A 507 24.42 -45.60 -26.21
CA SER A 507 25.72 -45.75 -25.59
C SER A 507 25.62 -45.31 -24.14
N ALA A 508 26.30 -46.02 -23.25
CA ALA A 508 26.20 -45.82 -21.80
C ALA A 508 27.59 -45.58 -21.22
N GLU A 509 27.84 -44.39 -20.68
CA GLU A 509 29.12 -44.08 -20.05
C GLU A 509 29.02 -42.98 -18.97
N GLY A 510 29.94 -43.04 -17.99
CA GLY A 510 30.37 -41.88 -17.22
C GLY A 510 29.38 -41.20 -16.25
N LYS A 511 29.06 -41.82 -15.11
CA LYS A 511 28.62 -41.07 -13.91
C LYS A 511 29.76 -40.20 -13.36
N THR A 512 30.00 -39.02 -13.92
CA THR A 512 30.91 -38.02 -13.31
C THR A 512 30.13 -37.02 -12.47
N VAL A 513 30.30 -37.09 -11.14
CA VAL A 513 29.73 -36.09 -10.21
C VAL A 513 30.49 -34.77 -10.40
N ARG A 514 29.89 -33.85 -11.16
CA ARG A 514 30.46 -32.55 -11.48
C ARG A 514 30.53 -31.68 -10.22
N GLN A 515 31.72 -31.53 -9.63
CA GLN A 515 31.90 -30.71 -8.42
C GLN A 515 31.42 -29.26 -8.64
N PRO A 516 30.83 -28.61 -7.62
CA PRO A 516 30.47 -27.20 -7.70
C PRO A 516 31.73 -26.35 -7.89
N SER A 517 31.68 -25.39 -8.82
CA SER A 517 32.88 -24.64 -9.21
C SER A 517 33.45 -23.81 -8.06
N VAL A 518 34.78 -23.73 -8.01
CA VAL A 518 35.53 -22.96 -6.99
C VAL A 518 35.09 -21.49 -6.92
N ILE A 519 34.65 -20.93 -8.06
CA ILE A 519 34.09 -19.58 -8.15
C ILE A 519 32.78 -19.47 -7.35
N TYR A 520 31.88 -20.46 -7.41
CA TYR A 520 30.62 -20.44 -6.66
C TYR A 520 30.86 -20.52 -5.15
N SER A 521 31.74 -21.43 -4.70
CA SER A 521 32.08 -21.55 -3.27
C SER A 521 32.85 -20.33 -2.75
N TRP A 522 33.72 -19.72 -3.57
CA TRP A 522 34.38 -18.45 -3.23
C TRP A 522 33.39 -17.28 -3.09
N ILE A 523 32.42 -17.17 -4.01
CA ILE A 523 31.35 -16.15 -3.93
C ILE A 523 30.51 -16.35 -2.66
N GLN A 524 30.11 -17.58 -2.33
CA GLN A 524 29.36 -17.84 -1.09
C GLN A 524 30.20 -17.55 0.16
N ASN A 525 31.48 -17.93 0.20
CA ASN A 525 32.37 -17.57 1.32
C ASN A 525 32.55 -16.05 1.45
N LYS A 526 32.64 -15.30 0.34
CA LYS A 526 32.69 -13.84 0.38
C LYS A 526 31.36 -13.23 0.83
N ARG A 527 30.22 -13.78 0.41
CA ARG A 527 28.88 -13.38 0.88
C ARG A 527 28.73 -13.57 2.39
N GLU A 528 29.15 -14.71 2.92
CA GLU A 528 29.11 -14.99 4.37
C GLU A 528 30.16 -14.18 5.16
N GLN A 529 31.34 -13.89 4.60
CA GLN A 529 32.28 -12.93 5.20
C GLN A 529 31.68 -11.52 5.31
N ILE A 530 31.00 -11.04 4.26
CA ILE A 530 30.32 -9.74 4.25
C ILE A 530 29.18 -9.72 5.27
N LYS A 531 28.33 -10.75 5.30
CA LYS A 531 27.25 -10.95 6.30
C LYS A 531 27.78 -10.94 7.74
N ASN A 532 28.92 -11.60 7.99
CA ASN A 532 29.60 -11.63 9.30
C ASN A 532 30.32 -10.31 9.67
N PHE A 533 30.57 -9.43 8.71
CA PHE A 533 31.08 -8.07 8.96
C PHE A 533 29.94 -7.06 9.19
N LEU A 534 28.85 -7.16 8.42
CA LEU A 534 27.64 -6.36 8.57
C LEU A 534 26.95 -6.62 9.92
N SER A 535 26.81 -7.90 10.32
CA SER A 535 26.16 -8.29 11.57
C SER A 535 26.87 -7.80 12.84
N LYS A 536 28.20 -7.65 12.79
CA LYS A 536 29.01 -7.15 13.93
C LYS A 536 28.89 -5.64 14.18
N ARG A 537 28.26 -4.87 13.29
CA ARG A 537 28.09 -3.42 13.43
C ARG A 537 26.65 -3.08 13.80
N VAL A 538 26.42 -2.66 15.05
CA VAL A 538 25.09 -2.35 15.61
C VAL A 538 24.29 -1.37 14.74
N LEU A 539 24.94 -0.30 14.24
CA LEU A 539 24.31 0.67 13.33
C LEU A 539 23.84 0.06 12.02
N ILE A 540 24.53 -0.96 11.49
CA ILE A 540 24.13 -1.68 10.28
C ILE A 540 22.98 -2.63 10.61
N MET A 541 23.10 -3.42 11.68
CA MET A 541 22.04 -4.30 12.18
C MET A 541 20.72 -3.56 12.36
N TYR A 542 20.74 -2.31 12.82
CA TYR A 542 19.56 -1.43 12.98
C TYR A 542 18.82 -1.11 11.66
N PHE A 543 19.50 -1.04 10.51
CA PHE A 543 18.85 -0.84 9.20
C PHE A 543 18.32 -2.15 8.60
N PHE A 544 19.01 -3.26 8.88
CA PHE A 544 18.66 -4.59 8.37
C PHE A 544 17.62 -5.32 9.23
N SER A 545 17.47 -4.97 10.52
CA SER A 545 16.57 -5.63 11.46
C SER A 545 15.12 -5.60 10.95
N LYS A 546 14.52 -6.79 10.82
CA LYS A 546 13.13 -6.97 10.39
C LYS A 546 12.19 -6.52 11.50
N HIS A 547 11.21 -5.65 11.19
CA HIS A 547 10.15 -5.32 12.14
C HIS A 547 9.10 -6.45 12.13
N PRO A 548 8.88 -7.17 13.25
CA PRO A 548 8.02 -8.37 13.25
C PRO A 548 6.57 -8.03 12.89
N GLU A 549 6.03 -6.97 13.48
CA GLU A 549 4.68 -6.45 13.17
C GLU A 549 4.53 -6.03 11.69
N ALA A 550 5.58 -5.47 11.05
CA ALA A 550 5.53 -5.15 9.62
C ALA A 550 5.50 -6.42 8.76
N SER A 551 6.25 -7.45 9.12
CA SER A 551 6.21 -8.74 8.42
C SER A 551 4.89 -9.50 8.65
N ILE A 552 4.26 -9.33 9.82
CA ILE A 552 2.93 -9.85 10.12
C ILE A 552 1.87 -9.16 9.24
N GLN A 553 1.93 -7.84 9.11
CA GLN A 553 0.99 -7.09 8.26
C GLN A 553 1.20 -7.40 6.76
N ALA A 554 2.44 -7.67 6.33
CA ALA A 554 2.76 -8.05 4.95
C ALA A 554 2.21 -9.44 4.53
N VAL A 555 1.97 -10.37 5.47
CA VAL A 555 1.29 -11.65 5.16
C VAL A 555 -0.19 -11.43 4.82
N PHE A 556 -0.82 -10.41 5.43
CA PHE A 556 -2.25 -10.13 5.31
C PHE A 556 -2.58 -8.91 4.43
N SER A 557 -1.60 -8.31 3.74
CA SER A 557 -1.79 -7.06 2.97
C SER A 557 -2.84 -7.17 1.86
N ASP A 558 -3.00 -8.37 1.34
CA ASP A 558 -3.91 -8.79 0.27
C ASP A 558 -5.17 -9.51 0.78
N ALA A 559 -5.31 -9.76 2.09
CA ALA A 559 -6.35 -10.64 2.62
C ALA A 559 -7.81 -10.14 2.41
N GLN A 560 -8.00 -8.93 1.89
CA GLN A 560 -9.30 -8.41 1.46
C GLN A 560 -9.90 -9.25 0.31
N MET A 561 -9.10 -9.75 -0.64
CA MET A 561 -9.61 -10.65 -1.68
C MET A 561 -10.02 -12.01 -1.11
N HIS A 562 -9.27 -12.53 -0.13
CA HIS A 562 -9.63 -13.77 0.56
C HIS A 562 -10.90 -13.62 1.41
N ILE A 563 -11.12 -12.46 2.06
CA ILE A 563 -12.39 -12.13 2.76
C ILE A 563 -13.57 -12.18 1.79
N TRP A 564 -13.48 -11.55 0.62
CA TRP A 564 -14.61 -11.51 -0.32
C TRP A 564 -14.89 -12.87 -0.97
N ALA A 565 -13.85 -13.66 -1.30
CA ALA A 565 -14.02 -15.03 -1.78
C ALA A 565 -14.71 -15.91 -0.71
N LEU A 566 -14.32 -15.75 0.56
CA LEU A 566 -14.85 -16.47 1.72
C LEU A 566 -16.31 -16.12 2.05
N GLU A 567 -16.63 -14.82 2.13
CA GLU A 567 -18.00 -14.35 2.35
C GLU A 567 -18.90 -14.72 1.16
N GLY A 568 -18.41 -14.52 -0.07
CA GLY A 568 -19.10 -14.89 -1.30
C GLY A 568 -19.45 -16.38 -1.38
N LEU A 569 -18.45 -17.25 -1.16
CA LEU A 569 -18.63 -18.70 -1.20
C LEU A 569 -19.59 -19.18 -0.10
N SER A 570 -19.43 -18.71 1.15
CA SER A 570 -20.27 -19.15 2.26
C SER A 570 -21.71 -18.63 2.20
N HIS A 571 -21.96 -17.45 1.61
CA HIS A 571 -23.32 -17.00 1.32
C HIS A 571 -23.97 -17.79 0.17
N LEU A 572 -23.22 -18.15 -0.88
CA LEU A 572 -23.74 -19.05 -1.93
C LEU A 572 -24.06 -20.45 -1.39
N VAL A 573 -23.20 -21.01 -0.54
CA VAL A 573 -23.45 -22.31 0.13
C VAL A 573 -24.65 -22.24 1.06
N ALA A 574 -24.83 -21.14 1.81
CA ALA A 574 -26.02 -20.94 2.64
C ALA A 574 -27.31 -20.85 1.80
N ALA A 575 -27.28 -20.09 0.71
CA ALA A 575 -28.43 -19.92 -0.18
C ALA A 575 -28.78 -21.20 -0.98
N SER A 576 -27.79 -22.05 -1.29
CA SER A 576 -28.03 -23.28 -2.06
C SER A 576 -28.97 -24.26 -1.35
N PHE A 577 -29.09 -24.21 -0.02
CA PHE A 577 -30.03 -25.06 0.73
C PHE A 577 -31.50 -24.85 0.30
N THR A 578 -31.85 -23.66 -0.19
CA THR A 578 -33.22 -23.32 -0.68
C THR A 578 -33.27 -23.00 -2.17
N GLU A 579 -32.17 -22.56 -2.80
CA GLU A 579 -32.16 -22.06 -4.19
C GLU A 579 -31.54 -23.05 -5.20
N ASP A 580 -30.72 -24.02 -4.79
CA ASP A 580 -30.08 -24.98 -5.70
C ASP A 580 -30.98 -26.20 -5.97
N ARG A 581 -31.79 -26.08 -7.02
CA ARG A 581 -32.70 -27.15 -7.50
C ARG A 581 -32.00 -28.40 -8.01
N PHE A 582 -30.68 -28.35 -8.23
CA PHE A 582 -29.92 -29.44 -8.86
C PHE A 582 -28.97 -30.15 -7.89
N GLY A 583 -28.88 -29.71 -6.64
CA GLY A 583 -27.99 -30.29 -5.61
C GLY A 583 -26.49 -30.11 -5.90
N VAL A 584 -26.15 -29.28 -6.89
CA VAL A 584 -24.81 -29.00 -7.41
C VAL A 584 -23.84 -28.63 -6.28
N VAL A 585 -24.23 -27.71 -5.41
CA VAL A 585 -23.39 -27.19 -4.33
C VAL A 585 -23.13 -28.27 -3.28
N GLN A 586 -24.11 -29.13 -3.02
CA GLN A 586 -24.03 -30.21 -2.03
C GLN A 586 -22.92 -31.21 -2.41
N THR A 587 -22.71 -31.49 -3.71
CA THR A 587 -21.60 -32.35 -4.18
C THR A 587 -20.21 -31.80 -3.81
N THR A 588 -20.07 -30.47 -3.73
CA THR A 588 -18.81 -29.78 -3.41
C THR A 588 -18.67 -29.38 -1.94
N LEU A 589 -19.74 -29.45 -1.15
CA LEU A 589 -19.78 -29.08 0.27
C LEU A 589 -18.69 -29.74 1.13
N PRO A 590 -18.34 -31.05 0.97
CA PRO A 590 -17.27 -31.67 1.76
C PRO A 590 -15.91 -31.01 1.51
N ALA A 591 -15.59 -30.71 0.25
CA ALA A 591 -14.34 -30.05 -0.12
C ALA A 591 -14.28 -28.62 0.44
N ILE A 592 -15.39 -27.87 0.38
CA ILE A 592 -15.49 -26.52 0.92
C ILE A 592 -15.23 -26.54 2.43
N LEU A 593 -15.94 -27.38 3.20
CA LEU A 593 -15.75 -27.48 4.65
C LEU A 593 -14.32 -27.88 5.04
N ASN A 594 -13.72 -28.85 4.34
CA ASN A 594 -12.34 -29.27 4.60
C ASN A 594 -11.33 -28.14 4.37
N THR A 595 -11.49 -27.31 3.33
CA THR A 595 -10.61 -26.14 3.12
C THR A 595 -10.81 -25.05 4.18
N LEU A 596 -12.07 -24.74 4.55
CA LEU A 596 -12.37 -23.70 5.54
C LEU A 596 -11.83 -24.06 6.94
N LEU A 597 -12.00 -25.31 7.36
CA LEU A 597 -11.47 -25.79 8.65
C LEU A 597 -9.93 -25.84 8.63
N THR A 598 -9.30 -26.25 7.52
CA THR A 598 -7.83 -26.27 7.39
C THR A 598 -7.24 -24.85 7.36
N LEU A 599 -7.92 -23.89 6.73
CA LEU A 599 -7.57 -22.47 6.79
C LEU A 599 -7.73 -21.91 8.22
N GLN A 600 -8.81 -22.26 8.92
CA GLN A 600 -9.03 -21.88 10.33
C GLN A 600 -7.88 -22.39 11.21
N GLU A 601 -7.42 -23.63 10.99
CA GLU A 601 -6.24 -24.14 11.69
C GLU A 601 -5.00 -23.28 11.47
N ALA A 602 -4.68 -22.94 10.22
CA ALA A 602 -3.53 -22.11 9.90
C ALA A 602 -3.64 -20.71 10.55
N VAL A 603 -4.84 -20.12 10.55
CA VAL A 603 -5.13 -18.83 11.20
C VAL A 603 -4.99 -18.92 12.72
N ASP A 604 -5.54 -19.94 13.38
CA ASP A 604 -5.44 -20.10 14.83
C ASP A 604 -4.05 -20.51 15.31
N LYS A 605 -3.30 -21.27 14.50
CA LYS A 605 -1.87 -21.54 14.71
C LYS A 605 -1.07 -20.24 14.59
N TYR A 606 -1.37 -19.39 13.61
CA TYR A 606 -0.74 -18.08 13.42
C TYR A 606 -1.03 -17.11 14.57
N PHE A 607 -2.28 -16.98 15.02
CA PHE A 607 -2.66 -16.03 16.09
C PHE A 607 -2.12 -16.39 17.49
N LYS A 608 -1.54 -17.58 17.66
CA LYS A 608 -0.78 -17.98 18.87
C LYS A 608 0.66 -17.45 18.88
N LEU A 609 1.17 -16.89 17.77
CA LEU A 609 2.51 -16.31 17.72
C LEU A 609 2.59 -14.97 18.50
N PRO A 610 3.73 -14.65 19.13
CA PRO A 610 3.97 -13.33 19.72
C PRO A 610 3.71 -12.20 18.72
N HIS A 611 3.13 -11.10 19.19
CA HIS A 611 2.70 -9.93 18.39
C HIS A 611 1.60 -10.18 17.33
N ALA A 612 1.25 -11.43 17.00
CA ALA A 612 0.17 -11.71 16.05
C ALA A 612 -1.23 -11.30 16.57
N SER A 613 -1.42 -11.29 17.90
CA SER A 613 -2.70 -10.96 18.55
C SER A 613 -2.89 -9.47 18.92
N SER A 614 -1.81 -8.68 19.01
CA SER A 614 -1.89 -7.26 19.41
C SER A 614 -2.58 -6.40 18.34
N LYS A 615 -3.72 -5.79 18.68
CA LYS A 615 -4.46 -4.86 17.80
C LYS A 615 -3.69 -3.54 17.67
N PRO A 616 -3.48 -2.99 16.46
CA PRO A 616 -2.86 -1.69 16.29
C PRO A 616 -3.79 -0.56 16.79
N PRO A 617 -3.22 0.58 17.25
CA PRO A 617 -4.02 1.72 17.68
C PRO A 617 -4.83 2.31 16.51
N ARG A 618 -6.12 2.57 16.75
CA ARG A 618 -7.02 3.18 15.76
C ARG A 618 -6.77 4.69 15.67
N ILE A 619 -6.11 5.14 14.60
CA ILE A 619 -5.98 6.57 14.27
C ILE A 619 -7.24 7.01 13.53
N SER A 620 -8.32 7.26 14.28
CA SER A 620 -9.57 7.81 13.73
C SER A 620 -9.35 9.23 13.21
N GLY A 621 -9.83 9.52 12.00
CA GLY A 621 -9.72 10.87 11.41
C GLY A 621 -8.40 11.16 10.68
N SER A 622 -7.62 10.14 10.30
CA SER A 622 -6.56 10.28 9.30
C SER A 622 -7.14 10.41 7.88
N LEU A 623 -6.53 11.25 7.03
CA LEU A 623 -6.89 11.35 5.61
C LEU A 623 -6.38 10.12 4.81
N VAL A 624 -5.20 9.63 5.18
CA VAL A 624 -4.64 8.36 4.68
C VAL A 624 -5.30 7.20 5.43
N ASP A 625 -5.79 6.21 4.68
CA ASP A 625 -6.45 5.05 5.27
C ASP A 625 -5.42 4.05 5.81
N THR A 626 -5.76 3.42 6.94
CA THR A 626 -4.95 2.41 7.62
C THR A 626 -5.72 1.11 7.90
N SER A 627 -6.92 0.96 7.31
CA SER A 627 -7.77 -0.24 7.33
C SER A 627 -6.99 -1.56 7.20
N TYR A 628 -6.05 -1.63 6.25
CA TYR A 628 -5.17 -2.79 6.01
C TYR A 628 -4.44 -3.30 7.26
N LYS A 629 -4.10 -2.43 8.22
CA LYS A 629 -3.43 -2.82 9.48
C LYS A 629 -4.32 -3.70 10.38
N THR A 630 -5.63 -3.63 10.19
CA THR A 630 -6.62 -4.44 10.93
C THR A 630 -7.10 -5.69 10.19
N LEU A 631 -6.65 -5.89 8.94
CA LEU A 631 -7.20 -6.87 8.00
C LEU A 631 -7.04 -8.33 8.48
N ARG A 632 -5.97 -8.65 9.23
CA ARG A 632 -5.80 -9.95 9.91
C ARG A 632 -6.94 -10.30 10.87
N PHE A 633 -7.50 -9.30 11.58
CA PHE A 633 -8.61 -9.51 12.51
C PHE A 633 -9.95 -9.62 11.79
N ALA A 634 -10.14 -8.85 10.72
CA ALA A 634 -11.32 -8.96 9.86
C ALA A 634 -11.39 -10.36 9.21
N PHE A 635 -10.28 -10.87 8.67
CA PHE A 635 -10.20 -12.20 8.07
C PHE A 635 -10.56 -13.32 9.05
N ARG A 636 -10.00 -13.32 10.27
CA ARG A 636 -10.34 -14.32 11.30
C ARG A 636 -11.82 -14.25 11.72
N ALA A 637 -12.39 -13.03 11.81
CA ALA A 637 -13.80 -12.85 12.14
C ALA A 637 -14.73 -13.33 11.01
N SER A 638 -14.46 -12.97 9.76
CA SER A 638 -15.17 -13.50 8.59
C SER A 638 -15.05 -15.02 8.47
N LEU A 639 -13.90 -15.63 8.82
CA LEU A 639 -13.73 -17.08 8.74
C LEU A 639 -14.56 -17.84 9.76
N LYS A 640 -14.57 -17.43 11.03
CA LYS A 640 -15.52 -17.95 12.02
C LYS A 640 -16.97 -17.75 11.54
N THR A 641 -17.31 -16.55 11.05
CA THR A 641 -18.66 -16.19 10.60
C THR A 641 -19.12 -17.04 9.40
N ALA A 642 -18.24 -17.29 8.43
CA ALA A 642 -18.50 -18.11 7.25
C ALA A 642 -18.71 -19.59 7.60
N ILE A 643 -17.94 -20.14 8.54
CA ILE A 643 -18.14 -21.51 9.03
C ILE A 643 -19.46 -21.61 9.80
N TYR A 644 -19.70 -20.71 10.77
CA TYR A 644 -20.97 -20.67 11.53
C TYR A 644 -22.18 -20.54 10.60
N ARG A 645 -22.11 -19.69 9.57
CA ARG A 645 -23.17 -19.53 8.56
C ARG A 645 -23.53 -20.87 7.93
N ILE A 646 -22.54 -21.64 7.47
CA ILE A 646 -22.76 -22.97 6.86
C ILE A 646 -23.25 -24.00 7.90
N THR A 647 -22.70 -24.03 9.11
CA THR A 647 -23.14 -24.99 10.14
C THR A 647 -24.57 -24.70 10.62
N THR A 648 -25.00 -23.43 10.67
CA THR A 648 -26.38 -23.09 11.02
C THR A 648 -27.41 -23.36 9.92
N THR A 649 -27.03 -23.34 8.63
CA THR A 649 -27.99 -23.64 7.55
C THR A 649 -28.14 -25.13 7.24
N PHE A 650 -27.07 -25.92 7.37
CA PHE A 650 -27.13 -27.37 7.12
C PHE A 650 -27.34 -28.20 8.39
N GLY A 651 -26.98 -27.68 9.58
CA GLY A 651 -27.26 -28.31 10.87
C GLY A 651 -26.83 -29.79 10.93
N GLU A 652 -27.75 -30.65 11.37
CA GLU A 652 -27.53 -32.09 11.53
C GLU A 652 -27.22 -32.82 10.21
N HIS A 653 -27.59 -32.28 9.04
CA HIS A 653 -27.24 -32.87 7.75
C HIS A 653 -25.72 -32.93 7.51
N LEU A 654 -24.94 -32.09 8.22
CA LEU A 654 -23.48 -32.14 8.18
C LEU A 654 -22.89 -33.40 8.82
N ASN A 655 -23.64 -34.12 9.66
CA ASN A 655 -23.20 -35.41 10.22
C ASN A 655 -23.10 -36.51 9.15
N ALA A 656 -23.77 -36.35 8.01
CA ALA A 656 -23.67 -37.26 6.85
C ALA A 656 -22.50 -36.90 5.90
N VAL A 657 -21.82 -35.78 6.11
CA VAL A 657 -20.70 -35.34 5.27
C VAL A 657 -19.42 -36.11 5.64
N GLN A 658 -18.83 -36.79 4.65
CA GLN A 658 -17.55 -37.48 4.83
C GLN A 658 -16.41 -36.46 5.04
N ALA A 659 -15.87 -36.42 6.26
CA ALA A 659 -14.75 -35.57 6.66
C ALA A 659 -13.72 -36.38 7.47
N SER A 660 -12.49 -35.86 7.61
CA SER A 660 -11.51 -36.47 8.51
C SER A 660 -11.96 -36.35 9.98
N ALA A 661 -11.58 -37.28 10.84
CA ALA A 661 -11.98 -37.28 12.26
C ALA A 661 -11.57 -36.00 13.01
N GLU A 662 -10.46 -35.35 12.64
CA GLU A 662 -10.06 -34.05 13.21
C GLU A 662 -10.96 -32.91 12.73
N HIS A 663 -11.30 -32.88 11.43
CA HIS A 663 -12.24 -31.92 10.86
C HIS A 663 -13.65 -32.11 11.42
N GLN A 664 -14.13 -33.35 11.55
CA GLN A 664 -15.43 -33.69 12.15
C GLN A 664 -15.51 -33.25 13.62
N LYS A 665 -14.44 -33.45 14.40
CA LYS A 665 -14.36 -32.96 15.78
C LYS A 665 -14.46 -31.43 15.88
N ARG A 666 -13.82 -30.68 14.95
CA ARG A 666 -13.98 -29.22 14.87
C ARG A 666 -15.38 -28.79 14.45
N LEU A 667 -15.95 -29.50 13.46
CA LEU A 667 -17.30 -29.23 12.97
C LEU A 667 -18.34 -29.38 14.09
N GLN A 668 -18.16 -30.38 14.96
CA GLN A 668 -18.96 -30.53 16.18
C GLN A 668 -18.81 -29.34 17.14
N GLN A 669 -17.62 -28.75 17.30
CA GLN A 669 -17.43 -27.55 18.13
C GLN A 669 -18.17 -26.33 17.57
N PHE A 670 -18.29 -26.19 16.24
CA PHE A 670 -19.13 -25.15 15.63
C PHE A 670 -20.63 -25.43 15.81
N LEU A 671 -21.08 -26.66 15.58
CA LEU A 671 -22.48 -27.08 15.80
C LEU A 671 -22.92 -26.87 17.26
N GLU A 672 -22.02 -27.09 18.22
CA GLU A 672 -22.27 -26.89 19.66
C GLU A 672 -21.97 -25.47 20.17
N PHE A 673 -21.51 -24.55 19.32
CA PHE A 673 -21.11 -23.17 19.65
C PHE A 673 -20.00 -23.06 20.74
N LYS A 674 -18.95 -23.88 20.65
CA LYS A 674 -17.85 -24.03 21.64
C LYS A 674 -16.45 -23.67 21.09
N GLU A 675 -16.34 -22.68 20.19
CA GLU A 675 -15.13 -22.38 19.38
C GLU A 675 -14.60 -20.94 19.52
#